data_AF-A0A2V8PZT3-F1
#
_entry.id   AF-A0A2V8PZT3-F1
#
_cell.length_a   1.000
_cell.length_b   1.000
_cell.length_c   1.000
_cell.angle_alpha   90.00
_cell.angle_beta   90.00
_cell.angle_gamma   90.00
#
_symmetry.space_group_name_H-M   'P 1'
#
loop_
_entity.id
_entity.type
_entity.pdbx_description
1 polymer ?
#
loop_
_entity_poly.entity_id
_entity_poly.type
_entity_poly.pdbx_seq_one_letter_code
_entity_poly.pdbx_strand_id
1 'polypeptide(L)'
;MPGNIDTGNHCAWCDTTINLPFPFVLYGQTFNAVMVNSSGRLDFVCNNEPSNYTETCLPVPAHNCPYDYTIFALWAEWYTGIDATGCSTWANGCGIFTSVSGAAPNRIFNIEWHVVSREDDRLTGNFEVRLYENDSNNRFDVIYGVIQRGSGNYISAGVQGSTGFFSQDFCNVPPPQNVSSTYRILPCGSPTPTPTPTTRVTNTNDSGPGSLRQALADAHNGDTIIFDSNLNGRNIVLTSDELVIDKNVTINGPGANLLGVYRSSNPDLRIFHVMPGATVTISGLTISGGGGDQPGGGGALNDHAMLTMNNCVVQNNGALNGGGVYNDGSAGSATLTILNSTVSGNYGYYAGGGIYNDASNGGSATASLINCTVNGNIAAYSGNPFGGGDGGGIYNNGGTLAITTSLMSNNLAGVSDPFPAGTGGGIVSYGTLTITNSTVSGNDAYITGGGIAGGGGVTIISSTISGNRANGQHDGQPWGHGGGISGNVSVSNTTLSGNSANLSAGGIEGSGTIMNSTISGNGTGGISATGTLEIGNTVLRAGTSGPNISNHGGTIISHGYNVCSDNGGGFLNGPGDEINTDPLLGPLQDNGGPTFTHALSPGSPAIDSGDPNFTPPPLYDQRGSPFVRVFNGRIDIGSFEVQPPRRPTPAPRVRPTPAPRP
;
A
#
# COMPACT_ATOMS: atom_id res chain seq x y z
N MET A 1 -13.59 -14.10 -15.60
CA MET A 1 -13.25 -14.94 -16.76
C MET A 1 -14.11 -16.16 -16.59
N PRO A 2 -14.99 -16.50 -17.54
CA PRO A 2 -15.95 -17.57 -17.31
C PRO A 2 -15.23 -18.90 -17.02
N GLY A 3 -15.82 -19.73 -16.18
CA GLY A 3 -15.40 -21.10 -15.97
C GLY A 3 -15.57 -21.88 -17.28
N ASN A 4 -14.57 -22.66 -17.65
CA ASN A 4 -14.59 -23.43 -18.91
C ASN A 4 -14.29 -24.92 -18.71
N ILE A 5 -13.92 -25.34 -17.50
CA ILE A 5 -13.71 -26.73 -17.13
C ILE A 5 -14.89 -27.17 -16.28
N ASP A 6 -15.69 -28.09 -16.80
CA ASP A 6 -16.81 -28.69 -16.08
C ASP A 6 -16.30 -29.55 -14.90
N THR A 7 -16.86 -29.35 -13.72
CA THR A 7 -16.53 -30.13 -12.52
C THR A 7 -17.28 -31.46 -12.46
N GLY A 8 -18.34 -31.64 -13.28
CA GLY A 8 -19.24 -32.78 -13.24
C GLY A 8 -20.41 -32.62 -12.25
N ASN A 9 -20.58 -31.44 -11.64
CA ASN A 9 -21.70 -31.15 -10.76
C ASN A 9 -22.96 -30.78 -11.58
N HIS A 10 -23.83 -31.76 -11.80
CA HIS A 10 -25.12 -31.59 -12.53
C HIS A 10 -26.29 -32.19 -11.76
N CYS A 11 -26.56 -31.69 -10.56
CA CYS A 11 -27.52 -32.28 -9.64
C CYS A 11 -28.16 -31.24 -8.71
N ALA A 12 -29.07 -31.70 -7.86
CA ALA A 12 -29.59 -30.94 -6.73
C ALA A 12 -28.95 -31.49 -5.45
N TRP A 13 -28.63 -30.59 -4.51
CA TRP A 13 -28.12 -30.91 -3.17
C TRP A 13 -26.90 -31.83 -3.15
N CYS A 14 -26.02 -31.66 -4.14
CA CYS A 14 -24.82 -32.47 -4.29
C CYS A 14 -23.56 -31.61 -4.22
N ASP A 15 -22.51 -32.22 -3.70
CA ASP A 15 -21.18 -31.63 -3.60
C ASP A 15 -20.22 -32.28 -4.58
N THR A 16 -19.24 -31.51 -5.01
CA THR A 16 -18.14 -31.98 -5.84
C THR A 16 -16.84 -31.45 -5.27
N THR A 17 -15.92 -32.33 -4.90
CA THR A 17 -14.60 -31.91 -4.43
C THR A 17 -13.76 -31.49 -5.62
N ILE A 18 -13.23 -30.28 -5.58
CA ILE A 18 -12.27 -29.77 -6.55
C ILE A 18 -10.94 -29.45 -5.85
N ASN A 19 -9.84 -29.79 -6.52
CA ASN A 19 -8.50 -29.42 -6.05
C ASN A 19 -8.25 -27.95 -6.36
N LEU A 20 -7.69 -27.22 -5.40
CA LEU A 20 -7.29 -25.85 -5.61
C LEU A 20 -5.94 -25.83 -6.35
N PRO A 21 -5.78 -24.98 -7.38
CA PRO A 21 -4.54 -24.88 -8.14
C PRO A 21 -3.39 -24.28 -7.32
N PHE A 22 -3.70 -23.67 -6.17
CA PHE A 22 -2.78 -23.12 -5.18
C PHE A 22 -3.38 -23.24 -3.77
N PRO A 23 -2.56 -23.21 -2.71
CA PRO A 23 -3.07 -23.10 -1.36
C PRO A 23 -3.87 -21.80 -1.16
N PHE A 24 -5.09 -21.90 -0.66
CA PHE A 24 -5.96 -20.76 -0.37
C PHE A 24 -6.11 -20.56 1.13
N VAL A 25 -6.00 -19.31 1.59
CA VAL A 25 -6.09 -18.98 3.02
C VAL A 25 -7.46 -18.36 3.32
N LEU A 26 -8.24 -19.01 4.19
CA LEU A 26 -9.53 -18.52 4.68
C LEU A 26 -9.54 -18.50 6.21
N TYR A 27 -9.80 -17.34 6.82
CA TYR A 27 -9.70 -17.13 8.28
C TYR A 27 -8.37 -17.66 8.87
N GLY A 28 -7.25 -17.45 8.16
CA GLY A 28 -5.92 -17.87 8.60
C GLY A 28 -5.64 -19.37 8.46
N GLN A 29 -6.59 -20.17 7.98
CA GLN A 29 -6.38 -21.59 7.68
C GLN A 29 -6.10 -21.79 6.20
N THR A 30 -5.15 -22.67 5.89
CA THR A 30 -4.72 -22.96 4.50
C THR A 30 -5.40 -24.23 3.99
N PHE A 31 -6.00 -24.15 2.81
CA PHE A 31 -6.71 -25.24 2.15
C PHE A 31 -6.14 -25.52 0.76
N ASN A 32 -6.16 -26.79 0.36
CA ASN A 32 -5.70 -27.24 -0.97
C ASN A 32 -6.81 -27.86 -1.82
N ALA A 33 -8.02 -27.98 -1.26
CA ALA A 33 -9.21 -28.49 -1.93
C ALA A 33 -10.44 -27.83 -1.30
N VAL A 34 -11.56 -27.88 -2.02
CA VAL A 34 -12.85 -27.37 -1.55
C VAL A 34 -13.98 -28.23 -2.11
N MET A 35 -15.05 -28.41 -1.35
CA MET A 35 -16.27 -29.07 -1.80
C MET A 35 -17.26 -28.00 -2.27
N VAL A 36 -17.55 -27.97 -3.57
CA VAL A 36 -18.53 -27.03 -4.14
C VAL A 36 -19.91 -27.68 -4.21
N ASN A 37 -20.93 -26.99 -3.71
CA ASN A 37 -22.30 -27.47 -3.67
C ASN A 37 -23.13 -26.87 -4.80
N SER A 38 -24.04 -27.65 -5.37
CA SER A 38 -25.04 -27.20 -6.36
C SER A 38 -25.85 -25.98 -5.91
N SER A 39 -26.08 -25.84 -4.59
CA SER A 39 -26.81 -24.75 -3.94
C SER A 39 -25.96 -23.49 -3.73
N GLY A 40 -24.74 -23.40 -4.27
CA GLY A 40 -23.93 -22.17 -4.21
C GLY A 40 -23.06 -22.01 -2.96
N ARG A 41 -22.63 -23.13 -2.35
CA ARG A 41 -21.70 -23.16 -1.20
C ARG A 41 -20.32 -23.71 -1.58
N LEU A 42 -19.31 -23.32 -0.82
CA LEU A 42 -17.95 -23.84 -0.86
C LEU A 42 -17.54 -24.23 0.57
N ASP A 43 -17.53 -25.54 0.84
CA ASP A 43 -17.22 -26.11 2.15
C ASP A 43 -15.75 -26.56 2.17
N PHE A 44 -14.94 -25.99 3.07
CA PHE A 44 -13.50 -26.29 3.14
C PHE A 44 -13.13 -27.35 4.19
N VAL A 45 -14.04 -27.72 5.08
CA VAL A 45 -13.78 -28.67 6.17
C VAL A 45 -14.42 -30.04 5.91
N CYS A 46 -15.73 -30.06 5.67
CA CYS A 46 -16.52 -31.27 5.65
C CYS A 46 -17.79 -31.05 4.82
N ASN A 47 -18.34 -32.13 4.28
CA ASN A 47 -19.59 -32.08 3.54
C ASN A 47 -20.77 -31.92 4.52
N ASN A 48 -21.43 -30.76 4.47
CA ASN A 48 -22.52 -30.42 5.37
C ASN A 48 -23.90 -30.92 4.93
N GLU A 49 -24.16 -31.13 3.64
CA GLU A 49 -25.51 -31.44 3.13
C GLU A 49 -25.52 -32.32 1.88
N PRO A 50 -25.06 -33.57 1.95
CA PRO A 50 -24.96 -34.43 0.77
C PRO A 50 -26.31 -34.96 0.24
N SER A 51 -27.44 -34.65 0.90
CA SER A 51 -28.78 -35.20 0.53
C SER A 51 -30.01 -34.55 1.21
N ASN A 52 -29.82 -33.52 2.03
CA ASN A 52 -30.90 -32.73 2.66
C ASN A 52 -30.60 -31.25 2.46
N TYR A 53 -31.60 -30.38 2.65
CA TYR A 53 -31.48 -28.96 2.39
C TYR A 53 -31.94 -28.17 3.62
N THR A 54 -31.06 -27.32 4.16
CA THR A 54 -31.38 -26.40 5.25
C THR A 54 -30.85 -25.01 4.96
N GLU A 55 -31.74 -24.05 4.67
CA GLU A 55 -31.30 -22.68 4.43
C GLU A 55 -31.70 -21.72 5.52
N THR A 56 -30.74 -20.90 5.92
CA THR A 56 -30.90 -19.89 6.96
C THR A 56 -29.95 -18.73 6.72
N CYS A 57 -30.23 -17.61 7.38
CA CYS A 57 -29.26 -16.53 7.50
C CYS A 57 -28.03 -17.02 8.29
N LEU A 58 -26.87 -16.43 7.99
CA LEU A 58 -25.68 -16.60 8.81
C LEU A 58 -25.89 -15.91 10.19
N PRO A 59 -25.29 -16.42 11.28
CA PRO A 59 -24.44 -17.60 11.30
C PRO A 59 -25.27 -18.89 11.21
N VAL A 60 -24.81 -19.81 10.38
CA VAL A 60 -25.46 -21.09 10.15
C VAL A 60 -25.09 -22.04 11.30
N PRO A 61 -26.08 -22.56 12.05
CA PRO A 61 -25.83 -23.58 13.07
C PRO A 61 -25.23 -24.84 12.44
N ALA A 62 -24.42 -25.56 13.22
CA ALA A 62 -23.89 -26.84 12.77
C ALA A 62 -25.01 -27.80 12.33
N HIS A 63 -24.78 -28.52 11.24
CA HIS A 63 -25.68 -29.55 10.74
C HIS A 63 -25.01 -30.93 10.83
N ASN A 64 -24.57 -31.50 9.70
CA ASN A 64 -23.77 -32.73 9.71
C ASN A 64 -22.40 -32.49 10.34
N CYS A 65 -21.85 -31.29 10.15
CA CYS A 65 -20.69 -30.77 10.85
C CYS A 65 -20.83 -29.24 11.03
N PRO A 66 -19.88 -28.56 11.68
CA PRO A 66 -19.87 -27.10 11.69
C PRO A 66 -19.66 -26.54 10.27
N TYR A 67 -20.37 -25.46 9.93
CA TYR A 67 -20.10 -24.65 8.73
C TYR A 67 -18.86 -23.76 8.90
N ASP A 68 -17.83 -24.27 9.56
CA ASP A 68 -16.59 -23.56 9.79
C ASP A 68 -15.83 -23.46 8.45
N TYR A 69 -15.33 -22.26 8.15
CA TYR A 69 -14.62 -21.97 6.90
C TYR A 69 -15.47 -22.29 5.66
N THR A 70 -16.70 -21.76 5.60
CA THR A 70 -17.62 -21.95 4.47
C THR A 70 -17.92 -20.63 3.78
N ILE A 71 -17.82 -20.60 2.45
CA ILE A 71 -18.29 -19.47 1.63
C ILE A 71 -19.69 -19.80 1.10
N PHE A 72 -20.65 -18.93 1.37
CA PHE A 72 -22.02 -18.99 0.87
C PHE A 72 -22.13 -17.97 -0.27
N ALA A 73 -21.74 -18.37 -1.49
CA ALA A 73 -21.67 -17.44 -2.62
C ALA A 73 -23.05 -16.91 -3.00
N LEU A 74 -24.00 -17.83 -3.17
CA LEU A 74 -25.42 -17.53 -3.36
C LEU A 74 -26.24 -18.76 -2.93
N TRP A 75 -26.42 -18.92 -1.63
CA TRP A 75 -27.09 -20.08 -1.07
C TRP A 75 -28.60 -20.00 -1.25
N ALA A 76 -29.13 -20.85 -2.12
CA ALA A 76 -30.55 -21.00 -2.46
C ALA A 76 -30.86 -22.41 -3.01
N GLU A 77 -32.16 -22.76 -3.14
CA GLU A 77 -32.71 -23.97 -3.79
C GLU A 77 -32.31 -24.04 -5.29
N TRP A 78 -31.02 -24.21 -5.60
CA TRP A 78 -30.53 -24.26 -6.98
C TRP A 78 -30.48 -25.69 -7.52
N TYR A 79 -30.53 -25.78 -8.84
CA TYR A 79 -30.32 -27.00 -9.59
C TYR A 79 -29.28 -26.77 -10.70
N THR A 80 -28.26 -27.63 -10.73
CA THR A 80 -27.19 -27.61 -11.75
C THR A 80 -27.40 -28.66 -12.86
N GLY A 81 -28.50 -29.40 -12.85
CA GLY A 81 -28.79 -30.44 -13.84
C GLY A 81 -29.01 -29.89 -15.25
N ILE A 82 -28.41 -30.55 -16.24
CA ILE A 82 -28.46 -30.12 -17.66
C ILE A 82 -29.82 -30.32 -18.33
N ASP A 83 -30.71 -31.10 -17.71
CA ASP A 83 -32.05 -31.44 -18.20
C ASP A 83 -33.10 -30.35 -17.94
N ALA A 84 -32.76 -29.34 -17.13
CA ALA A 84 -33.66 -28.23 -16.84
C ALA A 84 -33.82 -27.26 -18.03
N THR A 85 -35.03 -26.72 -18.17
CA THR A 85 -35.44 -25.88 -19.30
C THR A 85 -34.56 -24.64 -19.47
N GLY A 86 -34.28 -23.92 -18.37
CA GLY A 86 -33.48 -22.69 -18.37
C GLY A 86 -31.99 -22.88 -18.66
N CYS A 87 -31.48 -24.11 -18.56
CA CYS A 87 -30.06 -24.42 -18.79
C CYS A 87 -29.62 -24.20 -20.24
N SER A 88 -30.56 -24.24 -21.18
CA SER A 88 -30.34 -23.91 -22.59
C SER A 88 -29.89 -22.46 -22.83
N THR A 89 -29.96 -21.60 -21.81
CA THR A 89 -29.44 -20.22 -21.84
C THR A 89 -27.91 -20.17 -21.99
N TRP A 90 -27.20 -21.18 -21.48
CA TRP A 90 -25.75 -21.26 -21.56
C TRP A 90 -25.31 -22.33 -22.55
N ALA A 91 -24.28 -22.04 -23.36
CA ALA A 91 -23.77 -22.99 -24.36
C ALA A 91 -23.30 -24.32 -23.76
N ASN A 92 -22.81 -24.30 -22.52
CA ASN A 92 -22.33 -25.47 -21.78
C ASN A 92 -23.39 -26.05 -20.83
N GLY A 93 -24.63 -25.55 -20.86
CA GLY A 93 -25.68 -25.95 -19.93
C GLY A 93 -25.46 -25.44 -18.49
N CYS A 94 -26.28 -25.98 -17.58
CA CYS A 94 -26.11 -25.77 -16.14
C CYS A 94 -24.99 -26.65 -15.59
N GLY A 95 -24.35 -26.18 -14.52
CA GLY A 95 -23.21 -26.85 -13.92
C GLY A 95 -22.40 -25.93 -13.03
N ILE A 96 -21.36 -26.50 -12.41
CA ILE A 96 -20.29 -25.73 -11.78
C ILE A 96 -19.04 -25.87 -12.65
N PHE A 97 -18.49 -24.75 -13.07
CA PHE A 97 -17.36 -24.68 -13.99
C PHE A 97 -16.20 -23.97 -13.32
N THR A 98 -14.98 -24.35 -13.67
CA THR A 98 -13.76 -23.72 -13.13
C THR A 98 -12.88 -23.20 -14.24
N SER A 99 -12.04 -22.22 -13.92
CA SER A 99 -10.93 -21.79 -14.77
C SER A 99 -9.82 -21.19 -13.91
N VAL A 100 -8.58 -21.25 -14.40
CA VAL A 100 -7.47 -20.50 -13.81
C VAL A 100 -7.09 -19.38 -14.75
N SER A 101 -7.06 -18.17 -14.24
CA SER A 101 -6.52 -17.00 -14.95
C SER A 101 -5.26 -16.49 -14.25
N GLY A 102 -4.35 -15.90 -15.01
CA GLY A 102 -3.05 -15.45 -14.51
C GLY A 102 -2.03 -16.59 -14.37
N ALA A 103 -0.89 -16.27 -13.76
CA ALA A 103 0.25 -17.18 -13.57
C ALA A 103 0.77 -17.07 -12.13
N ALA A 104 1.41 -18.14 -11.65
CA ALA A 104 1.99 -18.13 -10.30
C ALA A 104 3.03 -17.00 -10.19
N PRO A 105 3.11 -16.27 -9.06
CA PRO A 105 2.41 -16.51 -7.79
C PRO A 105 1.06 -15.75 -7.63
N ASN A 106 0.45 -15.25 -8.71
CA ASN A 106 -0.74 -14.39 -8.68
C ASN A 106 -1.92 -14.97 -9.50
N ARG A 107 -2.10 -16.30 -9.49
CA ARG A 107 -3.24 -16.93 -10.16
C ARG A 107 -4.55 -16.54 -9.50
N ILE A 108 -5.61 -16.55 -10.30
CA ILE A 108 -7.00 -16.43 -9.86
C ILE A 108 -7.69 -17.72 -10.25
N PHE A 109 -8.30 -18.40 -9.28
CA PHE A 109 -9.13 -19.56 -9.52
C PHE A 109 -10.59 -19.12 -9.52
N ASN A 110 -11.23 -19.17 -10.70
CA ASN A 110 -12.63 -18.81 -10.88
C ASN A 110 -13.48 -20.07 -10.79
N ILE A 111 -14.57 -20.01 -10.03
CA ILE A 111 -15.55 -21.07 -9.87
C ILE A 111 -16.92 -20.45 -10.19
N GLU A 112 -17.56 -20.88 -11.27
CA GLU A 112 -18.78 -20.30 -11.82
C GLU A 112 -19.95 -21.29 -11.74
N TRP A 113 -21.10 -20.80 -11.31
CA TRP A 113 -22.36 -21.54 -11.27
C TRP A 113 -23.28 -21.07 -12.39
N HIS A 114 -23.75 -22.03 -13.18
CA HIS A 114 -24.92 -21.89 -14.03
C HIS A 114 -26.04 -22.74 -13.43
N VAL A 115 -27.07 -22.07 -12.92
CA VAL A 115 -28.13 -22.72 -12.14
C VAL A 115 -29.50 -22.31 -12.62
N VAL A 116 -30.48 -23.14 -12.33
CA VAL A 116 -31.90 -22.76 -12.35
C VAL A 116 -32.52 -22.94 -10.99
N SER A 117 -33.61 -22.22 -10.71
CA SER A 117 -34.40 -22.42 -9.51
C SER A 117 -35.08 -23.80 -9.52
N ARG A 118 -35.05 -24.51 -8.39
CA ARG A 118 -35.80 -25.78 -8.23
C ARG A 118 -37.31 -25.59 -8.30
N GLU A 119 -37.81 -24.42 -7.90
CA GLU A 119 -39.24 -24.11 -7.91
C GLU A 119 -39.77 -23.82 -9.32
N ASP A 120 -38.90 -23.32 -10.20
CA ASP A 120 -39.22 -22.98 -11.59
C ASP A 120 -37.92 -23.01 -12.40
N ASP A 121 -37.72 -24.10 -13.14
CA ASP A 121 -36.50 -24.40 -13.88
C ASP A 121 -36.27 -23.46 -15.09
N ARG A 122 -37.20 -22.53 -15.34
CA ARG A 122 -37.05 -21.45 -16.33
C ARG A 122 -36.34 -20.22 -15.74
N LEU A 123 -36.27 -20.10 -14.41
CA LEU A 123 -35.63 -18.97 -13.74
C LEU A 123 -34.15 -19.28 -13.55
N THR A 124 -33.31 -18.58 -14.32
CA THR A 124 -31.86 -18.77 -14.35
C THR A 124 -31.11 -17.97 -13.28
N GLY A 125 -29.94 -18.44 -12.87
CA GLY A 125 -28.97 -17.70 -12.07
C GLY A 125 -27.55 -17.96 -12.55
N ASN A 126 -26.74 -16.90 -12.62
CA ASN A 126 -25.29 -16.98 -12.85
C ASN A 126 -24.56 -16.22 -11.75
N PHE A 127 -23.58 -16.87 -11.12
CA PHE A 127 -22.68 -16.24 -10.17
C PHE A 127 -21.31 -16.93 -10.16
N GLU A 128 -20.26 -16.20 -9.76
CA GLU A 128 -18.87 -16.64 -9.81
C GLU A 128 -18.16 -16.32 -8.49
N VAL A 129 -17.29 -17.22 -8.02
CA VAL A 129 -16.35 -16.99 -6.91
C VAL A 129 -14.93 -16.93 -7.46
N ARG A 130 -14.15 -15.94 -7.04
CA ARG A 130 -12.74 -15.80 -7.38
C ARG A 130 -11.87 -15.95 -6.15
N LEU A 131 -11.03 -16.98 -6.13
CA LEU A 131 -9.99 -17.16 -5.13
C LEU A 131 -8.68 -16.61 -5.70
N TYR A 132 -7.91 -15.88 -4.89
CA TYR A 132 -6.67 -15.23 -5.32
C TYR A 132 -5.46 -15.89 -4.68
N GLU A 133 -4.44 -16.21 -5.48
CA GLU A 133 -3.16 -16.72 -5.02
C GLU A 133 -2.34 -15.59 -4.40
N ASN A 134 -1.83 -15.80 -3.18
CA ASN A 134 -0.95 -14.89 -2.46
C ASN A 134 -1.43 -13.42 -2.36
N ASP A 135 -2.74 -13.18 -2.38
CA ASP A 135 -3.26 -11.83 -2.16
C ASP A 135 -2.96 -11.38 -0.72
N SER A 136 -2.36 -10.20 -0.57
CA SER A 136 -1.88 -9.68 0.71
C SER A 136 -2.99 -9.47 1.76
N ASN A 137 -4.27 -9.46 1.36
CA ASN A 137 -5.42 -9.34 2.27
C ASN A 137 -6.20 -10.66 2.43
N ASN A 138 -5.65 -11.79 1.95
CA ASN A 138 -6.33 -13.09 1.88
C ASN A 138 -7.75 -12.98 1.28
N ARG A 139 -7.86 -12.21 0.19
CA ARG A 139 -9.17 -11.84 -0.37
C ARG A 139 -9.78 -12.94 -1.25
N PHE A 140 -11.10 -12.90 -1.37
CA PHE A 140 -11.85 -13.54 -2.45
C PHE A 140 -13.02 -12.65 -2.88
N ASP A 141 -13.51 -12.84 -4.10
CA ASP A 141 -14.68 -12.12 -4.60
C ASP A 141 -15.84 -13.07 -4.88
N VAL A 142 -17.06 -12.58 -4.70
CA VAL A 142 -18.29 -13.18 -5.24
C VAL A 142 -18.87 -12.21 -6.27
N ILE A 143 -19.23 -12.70 -7.44
CA ILE A 143 -19.74 -11.91 -8.55
C ILE A 143 -21.14 -12.42 -8.86
N TYR A 144 -22.12 -11.54 -8.79
CA TYR A 144 -23.50 -11.85 -9.12
C TYR A 144 -23.78 -11.39 -10.55
N GLY A 145 -24.08 -12.33 -11.43
CA GLY A 145 -24.54 -12.05 -12.78
C GLY A 145 -26.04 -11.72 -12.80
N VAL A 146 -26.73 -12.22 -13.82
CA VAL A 146 -28.19 -12.11 -13.91
C VAL A 146 -28.82 -13.22 -13.08
N ILE A 147 -29.70 -12.84 -12.14
CA ILE A 147 -30.47 -13.75 -11.30
C ILE A 147 -31.96 -13.51 -11.53
N GLN A 148 -32.66 -14.45 -12.15
CA GLN A 148 -34.07 -14.33 -12.51
C GLN A 148 -35.03 -14.88 -11.45
N ARG A 149 -34.50 -15.45 -10.36
CA ARG A 149 -35.30 -15.85 -9.19
C ARG A 149 -35.76 -14.60 -8.43
N GLY A 150 -37.08 -14.43 -8.26
CA GLY A 150 -37.68 -13.35 -7.46
C GLY A 150 -37.55 -13.57 -5.95
N SER A 151 -37.90 -12.58 -5.12
CA SER A 151 -37.86 -12.68 -3.66
C SER A 151 -38.90 -13.68 -3.13
N GLY A 152 -38.44 -14.88 -2.79
CA GLY A 152 -39.19 -15.91 -2.06
C GLY A 152 -38.23 -16.76 -1.26
N ASN A 153 -38.51 -16.84 0.06
CA ASN A 153 -37.91 -17.62 1.15
C ASN A 153 -36.50 -18.20 0.95
N TYR A 154 -35.58 -17.71 1.78
CA TYR A 154 -34.22 -18.22 2.00
C TYR A 154 -33.33 -18.11 0.77
N ILE A 155 -32.81 -16.91 0.52
CA ILE A 155 -31.58 -16.75 -0.27
C ILE A 155 -30.60 -15.98 0.60
N SER A 156 -29.38 -16.48 0.71
CA SER A 156 -28.37 -15.87 1.55
C SER A 156 -27.00 -15.88 0.88
N ALA A 157 -26.20 -14.88 1.20
CA ALA A 157 -24.80 -14.85 0.83
C ALA A 157 -23.94 -14.32 1.96
N GLY A 158 -22.72 -14.81 2.04
CA GLY A 158 -21.79 -14.49 3.11
C GLY A 158 -20.65 -15.48 3.23
N VAL A 159 -19.93 -15.42 4.34
CA VAL A 159 -18.85 -16.33 4.68
C VAL A 159 -18.78 -16.54 6.19
N GLN A 160 -18.52 -17.76 6.61
CA GLN A 160 -18.45 -18.15 8.02
C GLN A 160 -17.12 -18.82 8.35
N GLY A 161 -16.50 -18.41 9.46
CA GLY A 161 -15.30 -19.00 10.06
C GLY A 161 -15.66 -19.80 11.31
N SER A 162 -14.64 -20.27 12.01
CA SER A 162 -14.83 -20.98 13.29
C SER A 162 -15.36 -20.05 14.38
N THR A 163 -16.03 -20.60 15.41
CA THR A 163 -16.41 -19.87 16.64
C THR A 163 -17.33 -18.64 16.48
N GLY A 164 -18.16 -18.60 15.43
CA GLY A 164 -19.19 -17.56 15.26
C GLY A 164 -18.74 -16.30 14.54
N PHE A 165 -17.54 -16.27 13.96
CA PHE A 165 -17.14 -15.22 13.02
C PHE A 165 -17.84 -15.41 11.69
N PHE A 166 -18.63 -14.43 11.26
CA PHE A 166 -19.26 -14.47 9.94
C PHE A 166 -19.41 -13.07 9.36
N SER A 167 -19.55 -12.99 8.03
CA SER A 167 -20.02 -11.80 7.32
C SER A 167 -21.18 -12.21 6.44
N GLN A 168 -22.28 -11.46 6.48
CA GLN A 168 -23.47 -11.71 5.69
C GLN A 168 -23.73 -10.52 4.77
N ASP A 169 -23.75 -10.74 3.47
CA ASP A 169 -24.06 -9.70 2.48
C ASP A 169 -25.56 -9.44 2.44
N PHE A 170 -26.36 -10.51 2.38
CA PHE A 170 -27.81 -10.43 2.39
C PHE A 170 -28.45 -11.72 2.90
N CYS A 171 -29.69 -11.58 3.37
CA CYS A 171 -30.57 -12.69 3.72
C CYS A 171 -32.02 -12.34 3.38
N ASN A 172 -32.75 -13.28 2.78
CA ASN A 172 -34.20 -13.17 2.57
C ASN A 172 -34.61 -11.89 1.82
N VAL A 173 -33.71 -11.34 1.02
CA VAL A 173 -33.92 -10.17 0.15
C VAL A 173 -33.41 -10.50 -1.25
N PRO A 174 -33.89 -9.83 -2.31
CA PRO A 174 -33.41 -10.05 -3.66
C PRO A 174 -31.88 -9.94 -3.73
N PRO A 175 -31.18 -10.90 -4.36
CA PRO A 175 -29.74 -10.80 -4.56
C PRO A 175 -29.45 -9.62 -5.48
N PRO A 176 -28.33 -8.91 -5.28
CA PRO A 176 -27.91 -7.87 -6.19
C PRO A 176 -27.51 -8.50 -7.53
N GLN A 177 -27.62 -7.74 -8.63
CA GLN A 177 -27.37 -8.25 -9.98
C GLN A 177 -26.32 -7.41 -10.69
N ASN A 178 -25.45 -8.08 -11.46
CA ASN A 178 -24.35 -7.48 -12.20
C ASN A 178 -23.41 -6.65 -11.32
N VAL A 179 -23.13 -7.15 -10.11
CA VAL A 179 -22.21 -6.53 -9.15
C VAL A 179 -21.25 -7.57 -8.59
N SER A 180 -20.18 -7.10 -7.96
CA SER A 180 -19.25 -7.94 -7.21
C SER A 180 -19.22 -7.52 -5.74
N SER A 181 -19.24 -8.51 -4.86
CA SER A 181 -18.90 -8.40 -3.44
C SER A 181 -17.46 -8.86 -3.21
N THR A 182 -16.65 -8.02 -2.58
CA THR A 182 -15.27 -8.35 -2.21
C THR A 182 -15.18 -8.68 -0.74
N TYR A 183 -14.69 -9.88 -0.43
CA TYR A 183 -14.37 -10.33 0.92
C TYR A 183 -12.87 -10.26 1.11
N ARG A 184 -12.42 -9.53 2.13
CA ARG A 184 -11.01 -9.41 2.49
C ARG A 184 -10.89 -9.35 3.99
N ILE A 185 -9.74 -9.75 4.52
CA ILE A 185 -9.42 -9.44 5.91
C ILE A 185 -9.26 -7.92 5.98
N LEU A 186 -10.22 -7.25 6.63
CA LEU A 186 -9.99 -5.89 7.07
C LEU A 186 -9.00 -5.97 8.24
N PRO A 187 -7.96 -5.12 8.30
CA PRO A 187 -7.24 -4.92 9.56
C PRO A 187 -8.32 -4.62 10.59
N CYS A 188 -8.33 -5.36 11.70
CA CYS A 188 -9.45 -5.42 12.64
C CYS A 188 -10.14 -4.06 12.76
N GLY A 189 -11.39 -3.98 12.27
CA GLY A 189 -12.27 -2.91 12.69
C GLY A 189 -12.28 -2.97 14.21
N SER A 190 -11.82 -1.91 14.86
CA SER A 190 -11.97 -1.75 16.30
C SER A 190 -13.40 -2.16 16.66
N PRO A 191 -13.59 -3.08 17.65
CA PRO A 191 -14.92 -3.58 17.99
C PRO A 191 -15.87 -2.39 18.18
N THR A 192 -17.06 -2.48 17.58
CA THR A 192 -18.12 -1.46 17.70
C THR A 192 -18.28 -1.11 19.18
N PRO A 193 -17.95 0.13 19.61
CA PRO A 193 -17.84 0.42 21.02
C PRO A 193 -19.25 0.43 21.63
N THR A 194 -19.47 -0.48 22.58
CA THR A 194 -20.22 -0.17 23.81
C THR A 194 -19.81 1.26 24.21
N PRO A 195 -20.72 2.21 24.47
CA PRO A 195 -20.35 3.61 24.71
C PRO A 195 -19.25 3.67 25.77
N THR A 196 -18.05 3.91 25.28
CA THR A 196 -16.84 3.89 26.05
C THR A 196 -16.88 5.09 27.00
N PRO A 197 -16.60 4.92 28.30
CA PRO A 197 -16.41 6.04 29.23
C PRO A 197 -15.53 7.10 28.58
N THR A 198 -16.10 8.28 28.36
CA THR A 198 -15.45 9.33 27.60
C THR A 198 -14.84 10.33 28.58
N THR A 199 -13.52 10.30 28.74
CA THR A 199 -12.81 11.29 29.56
C THR A 199 -12.61 12.56 28.72
N ARG A 200 -13.05 13.72 29.24
CA ARG A 200 -13.03 14.99 28.49
C ARG A 200 -11.96 15.94 29.03
N VAL A 201 -11.08 16.39 28.14
CA VAL A 201 -10.13 17.49 28.38
C VAL A 201 -10.88 18.82 28.23
N THR A 202 -10.77 19.69 29.23
CA THR A 202 -11.58 20.94 29.33
C THR A 202 -10.74 22.21 29.45
N ASN A 203 -9.42 22.08 29.62
CA ASN A 203 -8.48 23.20 29.65
C ASN A 203 -7.13 22.84 29.02
N THR A 204 -6.28 23.86 28.82
CA THR A 204 -4.95 23.73 28.22
C THR A 204 -3.82 23.64 29.25
N ASN A 205 -4.14 23.41 30.52
CA ASN A 205 -3.12 23.32 31.56
C ASN A 205 -2.30 22.05 31.34
N ASP A 206 -1.02 22.08 31.72
CA ASP A 206 -0.14 20.91 31.68
C ASP A 206 -0.62 19.79 32.63
N SER A 207 -1.16 20.17 33.79
CA SER A 207 -1.58 19.24 34.84
C SER A 207 -2.80 19.75 35.61
N GLY A 208 -3.35 18.88 36.46
CA GLY A 208 -4.51 19.17 37.30
C GLY A 208 -5.86 18.88 36.63
N PRO A 209 -6.97 19.06 37.37
CA PRO A 209 -8.31 18.71 36.89
C PRO A 209 -8.62 19.31 35.52
N GLY A 210 -9.08 18.45 34.59
CA GLY A 210 -9.47 18.83 33.24
C GLY A 210 -8.35 18.95 32.21
N SER A 211 -7.08 18.71 32.58
CA SER A 211 -5.97 18.65 31.61
C SER A 211 -5.91 17.31 30.86
N LEU A 212 -5.16 17.27 29.76
CA LEU A 212 -4.89 16.03 29.03
C LEU A 212 -4.12 15.02 29.90
N ARG A 213 -3.18 15.48 30.70
CA ARG A 213 -2.42 14.62 31.62
C ARG A 213 -3.33 13.96 32.66
N GLN A 214 -4.27 14.71 33.24
CA GLN A 214 -5.24 14.14 34.16
C GLN A 214 -6.19 13.17 33.43
N ALA A 215 -6.62 13.51 32.21
CA ALA A 215 -7.47 12.62 31.42
C ALA A 215 -6.79 11.27 31.12
N LEU A 216 -5.47 11.26 30.84
CA LEU A 216 -4.68 10.05 30.67
C LEU A 216 -4.50 9.25 31.97
N ALA A 217 -4.41 9.94 33.11
CA ALA A 217 -4.35 9.30 34.42
C ALA A 217 -5.68 8.62 34.79
N ASP A 218 -6.80 9.26 34.48
CA ASP A 218 -8.15 8.79 34.80
C ASP A 218 -8.69 7.74 33.82
N ALA A 219 -8.10 7.64 32.63
CA ALA A 219 -8.52 6.71 31.58
C ALA A 219 -8.22 5.24 31.93
N HIS A 220 -9.13 4.37 31.50
CA HIS A 220 -9.02 2.92 31.53
C HIS A 220 -8.77 2.35 30.13
N ASN A 221 -8.37 1.08 30.05
CA ASN A 221 -8.23 0.40 28.76
C ASN A 221 -9.56 0.37 28.00
N GLY A 222 -9.51 0.76 26.73
CA GLY A 222 -10.66 0.94 25.85
C GLY A 222 -11.13 2.40 25.76
N ASP A 223 -10.72 3.28 26.69
CA ASP A 223 -11.26 4.63 26.80
C ASP A 223 -10.96 5.53 25.60
N THR A 224 -11.89 6.45 25.32
CA THR A 224 -11.68 7.52 24.34
C THR A 224 -11.61 8.87 25.05
N ILE A 225 -10.47 9.53 24.91
CA ILE A 225 -10.24 10.89 25.39
C ILE A 225 -10.68 11.86 24.29
N ILE A 226 -11.57 12.78 24.64
CA ILE A 226 -12.06 13.86 23.75
C ILE A 226 -11.72 15.23 24.32
N PHE A 227 -11.79 16.25 23.47
CA PHE A 227 -11.49 17.62 23.84
C PHE A 227 -12.76 18.47 23.75
N ASP A 228 -12.94 19.37 24.72
CA ASP A 228 -13.99 20.37 24.66
C ASP A 228 -13.73 21.33 23.48
N SER A 229 -14.81 21.69 22.77
CA SER A 229 -14.79 22.64 21.67
C SER A 229 -14.18 24.00 22.03
N ASN A 230 -14.18 24.38 23.31
CA ASN A 230 -13.55 25.61 23.78
C ASN A 230 -12.01 25.61 23.62
N LEU A 231 -11.39 24.46 23.35
CA LEU A 231 -9.94 24.32 23.13
C LEU A 231 -9.53 24.54 21.67
N ASN A 232 -10.49 24.66 20.75
CA ASN A 232 -10.20 24.93 19.34
C ASN A 232 -9.42 26.25 19.17
N GLY A 233 -8.35 26.20 18.37
CA GLY A 233 -7.41 27.29 18.15
C GLY A 233 -6.38 27.50 19.26
N ARG A 234 -6.24 26.57 20.21
CA ARG A 234 -5.28 26.68 21.33
C ARG A 234 -4.19 25.61 21.28
N ASN A 235 -3.19 25.78 22.16
CA ASN A 235 -2.15 24.80 22.43
C ASN A 235 -2.20 24.35 23.89
N ILE A 236 -2.08 23.05 24.13
CA ILE A 236 -1.71 22.47 25.42
C ILE A 236 -0.20 22.57 25.52
N VAL A 237 0.29 23.35 26.49
CA VAL A 237 1.73 23.59 26.66
C VAL A 237 2.26 22.73 27.80
N LEU A 238 3.18 21.82 27.49
CA LEU A 238 3.85 20.97 28.46
C LEU A 238 5.03 21.74 29.09
N THR A 239 5.03 21.81 30.41
CA THR A 239 6.01 22.56 31.23
C THR A 239 6.72 21.68 32.27
N SER A 240 6.32 20.41 32.36
CA SER A 240 6.82 19.47 33.37
C SER A 240 7.45 18.24 32.72
N ASP A 241 6.65 17.25 32.32
CA ASP A 241 7.14 15.95 31.85
C ASP A 241 6.42 15.50 30.57
N GLU A 242 6.90 14.42 29.95
CA GLU A 242 6.22 13.77 28.81
C GLU A 242 4.81 13.30 29.17
N LEU A 243 3.94 13.14 28.17
CA LEU A 243 2.64 12.50 28.34
C LEU A 243 2.80 10.98 28.21
N VAL A 244 2.92 10.31 29.35
CA VAL A 244 2.96 8.85 29.45
C VAL A 244 1.58 8.25 29.15
N ILE A 245 1.55 7.27 28.26
CA ILE A 245 0.34 6.51 27.88
C ILE A 245 0.61 5.02 28.13
N ASP A 246 0.14 4.55 29.27
CA ASP A 246 0.27 3.17 29.78
C ASP A 246 -1.06 2.38 29.70
N LYS A 247 -2.06 2.92 29.00
CA LYS A 247 -3.36 2.29 28.74
C LYS A 247 -3.64 2.17 27.25
N ASN A 248 -4.48 1.21 26.89
CA ASN A 248 -5.03 1.07 25.54
C ASN A 248 -6.11 2.13 25.32
N VAL A 249 -5.79 3.27 24.73
CA VAL A 249 -6.73 4.40 24.63
C VAL A 249 -6.76 5.02 23.23
N THR A 250 -7.86 5.69 22.94
CA THR A 250 -7.99 6.57 21.77
C THR A 250 -7.98 8.02 22.22
N ILE A 251 -7.06 8.83 21.71
CA ILE A 251 -7.04 10.29 21.86
C ILE A 251 -7.64 10.89 20.59
N ASN A 252 -8.86 11.39 20.67
CA ASN A 252 -9.59 11.94 19.54
C ASN A 252 -9.59 13.48 19.59
N GLY A 253 -8.57 14.08 18.99
CA GLY A 253 -8.42 15.52 18.84
C GLY A 253 -9.49 16.14 17.92
N PRO A 254 -9.78 17.44 18.07
CA PRO A 254 -10.79 18.12 17.27
C PRO A 254 -10.39 18.31 15.80
N GLY A 255 -9.11 18.11 15.46
CA GLY A 255 -8.51 18.34 14.15
C GLY A 255 -7.13 18.95 14.31
N ALA A 256 -6.14 18.52 13.51
CA ALA A 256 -4.76 18.95 13.71
C ALA A 256 -4.57 20.47 13.56
N ASN A 257 -5.39 21.13 12.74
CA ASN A 257 -5.43 22.59 12.59
C ASN A 257 -6.12 23.32 13.76
N LEU A 258 -6.69 22.60 14.73
CA LEU A 258 -7.48 23.17 15.82
C LEU A 258 -6.83 23.00 17.19
N LEU A 259 -5.99 21.98 17.42
CA LEU A 259 -5.37 21.80 18.72
C LEU A 259 -3.94 21.26 18.60
N GLY A 260 -3.01 22.01 19.19
CA GLY A 260 -1.61 21.58 19.35
C GLY A 260 -1.32 21.04 20.75
N VAL A 261 -0.46 20.04 20.83
CA VAL A 261 0.26 19.65 22.04
C VAL A 261 1.72 20.01 21.80
N TYR A 262 2.23 20.90 22.65
CA TYR A 262 3.50 21.57 22.43
C TYR A 262 4.34 21.58 23.70
N ARG A 263 5.66 21.37 23.58
CA ARG A 263 6.59 21.51 24.70
C ARG A 263 7.08 22.94 24.85
N SER A 264 7.07 23.48 26.07
CA SER A 264 7.73 24.76 26.39
C SER A 264 9.28 24.69 26.23
N SER A 265 9.97 25.83 26.20
CA SER A 265 11.43 25.83 25.97
C SER A 265 12.27 25.08 27.01
N ASN A 266 11.72 24.79 28.21
CA ASN A 266 12.38 24.09 29.31
C ASN A 266 11.29 23.43 30.18
N PRO A 267 11.36 22.12 30.49
CA PRO A 267 12.46 21.18 30.23
C PRO A 267 12.48 20.59 28.82
N ASP A 268 13.61 19.98 28.46
CA ASP A 268 13.74 19.17 27.25
C ASP A 268 13.10 17.80 27.49
N LEU A 269 12.02 17.52 26.76
CA LEU A 269 11.19 16.34 26.93
C LEU A 269 10.53 15.98 25.60
N ARG A 270 10.16 14.70 25.43
CA ARG A 270 9.30 14.31 24.32
C ARG A 270 7.84 14.61 24.61
N ILE A 271 6.99 14.73 23.58
CA ILE A 271 5.57 15.00 23.81
C ILE A 271 4.84 13.77 24.33
N PHE A 272 4.88 12.65 23.59
CA PHE A 272 4.17 11.42 23.94
C PHE A 272 5.11 10.24 24.13
N HIS A 273 4.87 9.45 25.17
CA HIS A 273 5.51 8.16 25.39
C HIS A 273 4.45 7.07 25.52
N VAL A 274 4.32 6.25 24.47
CA VAL A 274 3.47 5.07 24.48
C VAL A 274 4.26 3.92 25.10
N MET A 275 3.82 3.46 26.27
CA MET A 275 4.54 2.47 27.06
C MET A 275 4.40 1.05 26.47
N PRO A 276 5.33 0.13 26.79
CA PRO A 276 5.33 -1.25 26.31
C PRO A 276 3.99 -1.97 26.45
N GLY A 277 3.56 -2.63 25.37
CA GLY A 277 2.32 -3.40 25.30
C GLY A 277 1.04 -2.58 25.14
N ALA A 278 1.10 -1.25 25.17
CA ALA A 278 -0.07 -0.40 24.96
C ALA A 278 -0.49 -0.39 23.48
N THR A 279 -1.79 -0.22 23.24
CA THR A 279 -2.37 0.04 21.92
C THR A 279 -3.06 1.40 21.91
N VAL A 280 -2.44 2.36 21.23
CA VAL A 280 -2.83 3.76 21.28
C VAL A 280 -3.20 4.27 19.89
N THR A 281 -4.32 4.99 19.80
CA THR A 281 -4.65 5.80 18.62
C THR A 281 -4.63 7.26 19.00
N ILE A 282 -3.88 8.07 18.25
CA ILE A 282 -3.88 9.53 18.36
C ILE A 282 -4.43 10.10 17.07
N SER A 283 -5.49 10.89 17.15
CA SER A 283 -6.12 11.51 15.98
C SER A 283 -6.27 13.02 16.12
N GLY A 284 -6.16 13.74 15.01
CA GLY A 284 -6.61 15.14 14.95
C GLY A 284 -5.84 16.10 15.87
N LEU A 285 -4.54 15.92 16.06
CA LEU A 285 -3.68 16.80 16.86
C LEU A 285 -2.45 17.26 16.07
N THR A 286 -1.99 18.48 16.35
CA THR A 286 -0.61 18.90 16.05
C THR A 286 0.30 18.54 17.23
N ILE A 287 1.45 17.95 16.97
CA ILE A 287 2.43 17.48 17.96
C ILE A 287 3.76 18.13 17.63
N SER A 288 4.25 19.01 18.51
CA SER A 288 5.37 19.89 18.14
C SER A 288 6.26 20.35 19.27
N GLY A 289 7.48 20.77 18.91
CA GLY A 289 8.46 21.33 19.85
C GLY A 289 9.09 20.29 20.78
N GLY A 290 8.74 19.02 20.64
CA GLY A 290 9.30 17.93 21.43
C GLY A 290 10.82 17.81 21.26
N GLY A 291 11.46 17.37 22.33
CA GLY A 291 12.90 17.23 22.52
C GLY A 291 13.25 15.85 23.11
N GLY A 292 14.49 15.68 23.58
CA GLY A 292 14.89 14.51 24.37
C GLY A 292 16.14 13.82 23.87
N ASP A 293 17.06 13.57 24.80
CA ASP A 293 18.37 13.01 24.48
C ASP A 293 18.36 11.49 24.29
N GLN A 294 17.49 10.67 24.92
CA GLN A 294 17.30 9.22 24.62
C GLN A 294 15.98 8.68 25.22
N PRO A 295 15.34 7.62 24.68
CA PRO A 295 15.66 6.85 23.45
C PRO A 295 15.56 7.59 22.10
N GLY A 296 14.85 8.72 22.01
CA GLY A 296 14.52 9.39 20.74
C GLY A 296 13.03 9.76 20.68
N GLY A 297 12.47 10.02 19.50
CA GLY A 297 11.02 10.24 19.35
C GLY A 297 10.54 11.55 19.95
N GLY A 298 11.07 12.68 19.47
CA GLY A 298 10.82 14.00 20.08
C GLY A 298 9.32 14.31 20.14
N GLY A 299 8.58 14.03 19.07
CA GLY A 299 7.13 14.08 19.07
C GLY A 299 6.51 12.88 19.79
N ALA A 300 6.86 11.66 19.39
CA ALA A 300 6.35 10.44 20.01
C ALA A 300 7.39 9.32 20.04
N LEU A 301 7.50 8.64 21.18
CA LEU A 301 8.11 7.32 21.29
C LEU A 301 7.02 6.25 21.38
N ASN A 302 7.05 5.28 20.47
CA ASN A 302 6.29 4.03 20.55
C ASN A 302 7.23 2.93 21.05
N ASP A 303 7.29 2.77 22.37
CA ASP A 303 8.19 1.85 23.07
C ASP A 303 7.54 0.47 23.13
N HIS A 304 7.97 -0.47 22.29
CA HIS A 304 7.48 -1.87 22.30
C HIS A 304 5.95 -2.00 22.30
N ALA A 305 5.29 -1.16 21.52
CA ALA A 305 3.85 -0.95 21.58
C ALA A 305 3.22 -0.81 20.19
N MET A 306 1.92 -0.56 20.13
CA MET A 306 1.21 -0.26 18.89
C MET A 306 0.68 1.17 18.90
N LEU A 307 1.16 2.00 17.96
CA LEU A 307 0.73 3.38 17.79
C LEU A 307 0.10 3.59 16.42
N THR A 308 -1.12 4.11 16.42
CA THR A 308 -1.78 4.65 15.23
C THR A 308 -1.88 6.17 15.32
N MET A 309 -1.38 6.88 14.31
CA MET A 309 -1.53 8.34 14.16
C MET A 309 -2.40 8.64 12.95
N ASN A 310 -3.54 9.31 13.14
CA ASN A 310 -4.51 9.54 12.07
C ASN A 310 -4.95 11.02 11.98
N ASN A 311 -4.81 11.64 10.81
CA ASN A 311 -5.09 13.08 10.65
C ASN A 311 -4.30 13.95 11.64
N CYS A 312 -3.05 13.59 11.91
CA CYS A 312 -2.15 14.31 12.80
C CYS A 312 -1.13 15.13 12.01
N VAL A 313 -0.53 16.11 12.69
CA VAL A 313 0.64 16.84 12.20
C VAL A 313 1.76 16.70 13.23
N VAL A 314 2.84 16.00 12.90
CA VAL A 314 4.03 15.84 13.74
C VAL A 314 5.11 16.76 13.20
N GLN A 315 5.37 17.89 13.85
CA GLN A 315 6.23 18.91 13.28
C GLN A 315 7.19 19.58 14.25
N ASN A 316 8.34 20.02 13.75
CA ASN A 316 9.32 20.81 14.51
C ASN A 316 9.71 20.15 15.85
N ASN A 317 9.86 18.83 15.84
CA ASN A 317 10.37 18.07 16.96
C ASN A 317 11.84 17.70 16.71
N GLY A 318 12.64 17.63 17.76
CA GLY A 318 14.06 17.26 17.72
C GLY A 318 14.36 16.10 18.65
N ALA A 319 15.16 15.13 18.22
CA ALA A 319 15.64 14.06 19.07
C ALA A 319 16.92 13.43 18.49
N LEU A 320 17.59 12.55 19.24
CA LEU A 320 18.73 11.82 18.70
C LEU A 320 18.35 10.96 17.48
N ASN A 321 17.29 10.16 17.62
CA ASN A 321 16.71 9.35 16.56
C ASN A 321 15.21 9.60 16.47
N GLY A 322 14.65 9.61 15.27
CA GLY A 322 13.21 9.77 15.09
C GLY A 322 12.76 11.14 15.59
N GLY A 323 13.25 12.21 14.97
CA GLY A 323 12.98 13.57 15.44
C GLY A 323 11.49 13.81 15.68
N GLY A 324 10.65 13.34 14.76
CA GLY A 324 9.20 13.28 14.92
C GLY A 324 8.75 12.06 15.72
N VAL A 325 8.97 10.85 15.18
CA VAL A 325 8.48 9.59 15.74
C VAL A 325 9.58 8.54 15.79
N TYR A 326 9.70 7.87 16.93
CA TYR A 326 10.51 6.65 17.07
C TYR A 326 9.58 5.46 17.33
N ASN A 327 9.54 4.50 16.39
CA ASN A 327 8.97 3.17 16.58
C ASN A 327 10.06 2.20 17.07
N ASP A 328 10.11 1.96 18.38
CA ASP A 328 11.16 1.18 19.03
C ASP A 328 10.73 -0.27 19.25
N GLY A 329 11.16 -1.14 18.34
CA GLY A 329 11.05 -2.58 18.49
C GLY A 329 12.35 -3.25 18.90
N SER A 330 13.39 -2.50 19.31
CA SER A 330 14.72 -3.05 19.62
C SER A 330 14.67 -4.00 20.81
N ALA A 331 15.04 -5.27 20.62
CA ALA A 331 14.90 -6.34 21.63
C ALA A 331 13.44 -6.60 22.07
N GLY A 332 12.45 -6.19 21.27
CA GLY A 332 11.04 -6.52 21.46
C GLY A 332 10.24 -6.39 20.16
N SER A 333 9.04 -5.81 20.21
CA SER A 333 8.18 -5.63 19.04
C SER A 333 7.43 -4.30 19.07
N ALA A 334 7.45 -3.54 17.98
CA ALA A 334 6.66 -2.31 17.86
C ALA A 334 6.00 -2.14 16.49
N THR A 335 4.76 -1.64 16.49
CA THR A 335 3.97 -1.37 15.27
C THR A 335 3.55 0.08 15.22
N LEU A 336 3.94 0.77 14.15
CA LEU A 336 3.54 2.14 13.85
C LEU A 336 2.67 2.18 12.58
N THR A 337 1.49 2.79 12.68
CA THR A 337 0.64 3.10 11.53
C THR A 337 0.37 4.60 11.48
N ILE A 338 0.69 5.24 10.36
CA ILE A 338 0.42 6.66 10.14
C ILE A 338 -0.52 6.78 8.94
N LEU A 339 -1.65 7.47 9.14
CA LEU A 339 -2.73 7.64 8.17
C LEU A 339 -3.06 9.11 8.00
N ASN A 340 -3.20 9.59 6.77
CA ASN A 340 -3.72 10.93 6.47
C ASN A 340 -2.99 12.05 7.23
N SER A 341 -1.69 11.87 7.51
CA SER A 341 -0.95 12.72 8.44
C SER A 341 0.27 13.34 7.79
N THR A 342 0.78 14.40 8.41
CA THR A 342 1.99 15.09 7.99
C THR A 342 3.08 14.94 9.04
N VAL A 343 4.29 14.56 8.64
CA VAL A 343 5.51 14.53 9.47
C VAL A 343 6.50 15.50 8.86
N SER A 344 6.70 16.67 9.48
CA SER A 344 7.39 17.78 8.80
C SER A 344 8.34 18.61 9.66
N GLY A 345 9.48 19.03 9.11
CA GLY A 345 10.38 19.94 9.82
C GLY A 345 10.98 19.36 11.10
N ASN A 346 10.99 18.04 11.23
CA ASN A 346 11.57 17.37 12.39
C ASN A 346 13.08 17.14 12.18
N TYR A 347 13.81 17.04 13.29
CA TYR A 347 15.26 16.98 13.32
C TYR A 347 15.74 15.75 14.10
N GLY A 348 16.45 14.85 13.43
CA GLY A 348 17.16 13.73 14.02
C GLY A 348 18.65 14.04 14.04
N TYR A 349 19.32 13.92 15.19
CA TYR A 349 20.77 14.13 15.21
C TYR A 349 21.50 13.01 14.45
N TYR A 350 21.14 11.74 14.67
CA TYR A 350 21.83 10.61 14.04
C TYR A 350 21.05 10.02 12.88
N ALA A 351 19.75 9.76 13.06
CA ALA A 351 18.97 9.09 12.04
C ALA A 351 17.46 9.36 12.15
N GLY A 352 16.78 9.23 11.01
CA GLY A 352 15.32 9.32 10.94
C GLY A 352 14.84 10.70 11.36
N GLY A 353 15.14 11.72 10.54
CA GLY A 353 14.79 13.10 10.90
C GLY A 353 13.30 13.24 11.20
N GLY A 354 12.46 12.61 10.38
CA GLY A 354 11.03 12.44 10.65
C GLY A 354 10.74 11.20 11.50
N ILE A 355 11.07 10.02 10.97
CA ILE A 355 10.66 8.73 11.54
C ILE A 355 11.87 7.80 11.65
N TYR A 356 12.00 7.13 12.79
CA TYR A 356 12.97 6.05 12.99
C TYR A 356 12.22 4.75 13.36
N ASN A 357 12.39 3.70 12.56
CA ASN A 357 11.77 2.39 12.75
C ASN A 357 12.83 1.35 13.07
N ASP A 358 12.85 0.80 14.29
CA ASP A 358 13.99 0.04 14.79
C ASP A 358 13.67 -1.40 15.17
N ALA A 359 14.24 -2.35 14.41
CA ALA A 359 14.15 -3.78 14.69
C ALA A 359 15.47 -4.37 15.18
N SER A 360 16.38 -3.54 15.73
CA SER A 360 17.69 -3.99 16.18
C SER A 360 17.64 -4.94 17.38
N ASN A 361 18.80 -5.50 17.75
CA ASN A 361 18.98 -6.35 18.94
C ASN A 361 18.05 -7.59 18.98
N GLY A 362 17.76 -8.17 17.82
CA GLY A 362 16.87 -9.33 17.69
C GLY A 362 15.38 -9.00 17.81
N GLY A 363 15.04 -7.72 17.76
CA GLY A 363 13.66 -7.22 17.82
C GLY A 363 12.93 -7.21 16.47
N SER A 364 11.74 -6.62 16.46
CA SER A 364 10.89 -6.46 15.28
C SER A 364 10.18 -5.12 15.29
N ALA A 365 10.23 -4.40 14.16
CA ALA A 365 9.51 -3.14 14.01
C ALA A 365 8.85 -3.03 12.65
N THR A 366 7.55 -2.73 12.66
CA THR A 366 6.74 -2.52 11.45
C THR A 366 6.23 -1.09 11.41
N ALA A 367 6.46 -0.39 10.31
CA ALA A 367 5.91 0.93 10.03
C ALA A 367 5.11 0.95 8.73
N SER A 368 3.90 1.51 8.77
CA SER A 368 3.02 1.69 7.60
C SER A 368 2.59 3.14 7.46
N LEU A 369 2.82 3.73 6.30
CA LEU A 369 2.42 5.09 5.94
C LEU A 369 1.43 5.06 4.78
N ILE A 370 0.23 5.59 5.00
CA ILE A 370 -0.84 5.62 3.99
C ILE A 370 -1.41 7.03 3.89
N ASN A 371 -1.41 7.58 2.67
CA ASN A 371 -1.88 8.95 2.42
C ASN A 371 -1.16 10.00 3.31
N CYS A 372 0.15 9.85 3.44
CA CYS A 372 0.97 10.68 4.33
C CYS A 372 1.88 11.61 3.55
N THR A 373 2.28 12.70 4.21
CA THR A 373 3.36 13.58 3.76
C THR A 373 4.50 13.55 4.77
N VAL A 374 5.71 13.21 4.33
CA VAL A 374 6.94 13.31 5.13
C VAL A 374 7.84 14.33 4.45
N ASN A 375 7.89 15.56 4.98
CA ASN A 375 8.54 16.66 4.28
C ASN A 375 9.44 17.57 5.11
N GLY A 376 10.56 18.00 4.53
CA GLY A 376 11.43 18.99 5.18
C GLY A 376 12.07 18.48 6.47
N ASN A 377 12.17 17.16 6.67
CA ASN A 377 12.82 16.60 7.84
C ASN A 377 14.32 16.46 7.60
N ILE A 378 15.10 16.60 8.66
CA ILE A 378 16.56 16.66 8.59
C ILE A 378 17.14 15.62 9.53
N ALA A 379 18.02 14.77 9.02
CA ALA A 379 18.93 13.95 9.84
C ALA A 379 20.33 14.54 9.68
N ALA A 380 20.91 15.10 10.74
CA ALA A 380 22.18 15.80 10.66
C ALA A 380 22.88 15.92 12.02
N TYR A 381 24.19 15.65 12.06
CA TYR A 381 25.04 15.92 13.21
C TYR A 381 26.29 16.69 12.79
N SER A 382 26.45 17.92 13.30
CA SER A 382 27.56 18.83 12.99
C SER A 382 28.59 19.00 14.12
N GLY A 383 28.68 18.03 15.04
CA GLY A 383 29.49 18.14 16.27
C GLY A 383 30.75 17.26 16.35
N ASN A 384 31.03 16.42 15.34
CA ASN A 384 32.17 15.50 15.31
C ASN A 384 32.84 15.58 13.93
N PRO A 385 34.18 15.49 13.83
CA PRO A 385 34.89 15.42 12.55
C PRO A 385 34.36 14.37 11.57
N PHE A 386 33.62 13.35 12.00
CA PHE A 386 32.85 12.49 11.11
C PHE A 386 31.37 12.86 11.27
N GLY A 387 30.83 13.64 10.33
CA GLY A 387 29.42 14.01 10.33
C GLY A 387 28.50 12.79 10.46
N GLY A 388 27.25 13.01 10.87
CA GLY A 388 26.22 11.97 10.92
C GLY A 388 24.91 12.46 10.30
N GLY A 389 23.95 11.55 10.10
CA GLY A 389 22.61 11.90 9.64
C GLY A 389 22.11 11.02 8.50
N ASP A 390 21.52 9.87 8.81
CA ASP A 390 20.95 8.96 7.82
C ASP A 390 19.42 8.97 7.83
N GLY A 391 18.79 8.83 6.66
CA GLY A 391 17.33 8.77 6.58
C GLY A 391 16.69 10.09 6.97
N GLY A 392 16.95 11.14 6.20
CA GLY A 392 16.48 12.50 6.50
C GLY A 392 14.98 12.56 6.77
N GLY A 393 14.20 11.86 5.95
CA GLY A 393 12.78 11.62 6.20
C GLY A 393 12.57 10.44 7.13
N ILE A 394 12.98 9.25 6.68
CA ILE A 394 12.73 7.98 7.36
C ILE A 394 13.98 7.13 7.41
N TYR A 395 14.25 6.53 8.56
CA TYR A 395 15.27 5.50 8.73
C TYR A 395 14.63 4.20 9.20
N ASN A 396 14.81 3.12 8.44
CA ASN A 396 14.33 1.78 8.76
C ASN A 396 15.50 0.84 9.10
N ASN A 397 15.71 0.59 10.38
CA ASN A 397 16.80 -0.21 10.92
C ASN A 397 16.42 -1.70 10.99
N GLY A 398 16.49 -2.39 9.85
CA GLY A 398 16.21 -3.84 9.79
C GLY A 398 14.73 -4.22 9.91
N GLY A 399 13.83 -3.26 10.10
CA GLY A 399 12.38 -3.48 10.20
C GLY A 399 11.66 -3.59 8.85
N THR A 400 10.34 -3.62 8.90
CA THR A 400 9.47 -3.59 7.71
C THR A 400 8.86 -2.20 7.55
N LEU A 401 9.05 -1.58 6.38
CA LEU A 401 8.49 -0.28 6.03
C LEU A 401 7.63 -0.38 4.77
N ALA A 402 6.34 -0.04 4.90
CA ALA A 402 5.39 0.05 3.80
C ALA A 402 4.92 1.49 3.59
N ILE A 403 4.99 1.98 2.36
CA ILE A 403 4.60 3.34 1.99
C ILE A 403 3.62 3.28 0.82
N THR A 404 2.41 3.80 1.01
CA THR A 404 1.35 3.74 0.02
C THR A 404 0.68 5.10 -0.17
N THR A 405 0.50 5.52 -1.42
CA THR A 405 -0.19 6.79 -1.77
C THR A 405 0.35 7.97 -0.99
N SER A 406 1.67 8.06 -0.82
CA SER A 406 2.31 9.03 0.09
C SER A 406 3.39 9.85 -0.62
N LEU A 407 3.76 10.97 0.01
CA LEU A 407 4.77 11.91 -0.47
C LEU A 407 5.94 12.00 0.53
N MET A 408 7.15 11.70 0.07
CA MET A 408 8.40 11.90 0.81
C MET A 408 9.20 12.96 0.09
N SER A 409 9.29 14.17 0.65
CA SER A 409 9.88 15.29 -0.09
C SER A 409 10.73 16.27 0.69
N ASN A 410 11.73 16.84 0.04
CA ASN A 410 12.58 17.89 0.61
C ASN A 410 13.23 17.49 1.94
N ASN A 411 13.47 16.20 2.17
CA ASN A 411 14.17 15.73 3.34
C ASN A 411 15.67 15.72 3.09
N LEU A 412 16.45 15.95 4.14
CA LEU A 412 17.90 16.10 4.08
C LEU A 412 18.58 15.09 5.01
N ALA A 413 19.48 14.28 4.45
CA ALA A 413 20.40 13.43 5.20
C ALA A 413 21.82 13.98 5.09
N GLY A 414 22.38 14.42 6.22
CA GLY A 414 23.78 14.82 6.31
C GLY A 414 24.04 16.31 6.48
N VAL A 415 25.33 16.63 6.58
CA VAL A 415 25.88 17.99 6.70
C VAL A 415 27.05 18.19 5.74
N SER A 416 27.23 19.43 5.27
CA SER A 416 28.44 19.84 4.55
C SER A 416 29.56 20.10 5.57
N ASP A 417 30.26 19.05 5.96
CA ASP A 417 31.45 19.11 6.84
C ASP A 417 32.68 18.54 6.09
N PRO A 418 33.93 18.73 6.55
CA PRO A 418 35.12 18.15 5.93
C PRO A 418 35.11 16.62 5.84
N PHE A 419 34.12 15.92 6.37
CA PHE A 419 33.91 14.52 6.07
C PHE A 419 32.41 14.32 5.82
N PRO A 420 31.96 14.41 4.55
CA PRO A 420 30.55 14.34 4.22
C PRO A 420 29.99 13.01 4.70
N ALA A 421 28.86 13.08 5.40
CA ALA A 421 28.08 11.95 5.87
C ALA A 421 26.62 12.19 5.52
N GLY A 422 25.87 11.11 5.31
CA GLY A 422 24.42 11.17 5.14
C GLY A 422 23.95 10.38 3.94
N THR A 423 23.18 9.34 4.23
CA THR A 423 22.65 8.39 3.27
C THR A 423 21.12 8.47 3.28
N GLY A 424 20.47 8.29 2.12
CA GLY A 424 19.01 8.22 2.04
C GLY A 424 18.32 9.51 2.46
N GLY A 425 18.43 10.56 1.66
CA GLY A 425 17.86 11.88 1.98
C GLY A 425 16.38 11.81 2.32
N GLY A 426 15.62 11.08 1.50
CA GLY A 426 14.24 10.72 1.78
C GLY A 426 14.16 9.55 2.76
N ILE A 427 14.72 8.41 2.35
CA ILE A 427 14.54 7.13 3.06
C ILE A 427 15.86 6.35 3.08
N VAL A 428 16.22 5.82 4.24
CA VAL A 428 17.16 4.71 4.39
C VAL A 428 16.40 3.46 4.83
N SER A 429 16.71 2.31 4.23
CA SER A 429 16.19 1.02 4.68
C SER A 429 17.24 -0.07 4.68
N TYR A 430 17.59 -0.55 5.87
CA TYR A 430 18.39 -1.76 6.08
C TYR A 430 17.53 -3.02 6.28
N GLY A 431 16.21 -2.86 6.40
CA GLY A 431 15.24 -3.95 6.29
C GLY A 431 14.42 -3.85 5.00
N THR A 432 13.24 -4.44 5.00
CA THR A 432 12.33 -4.47 3.85
C THR A 432 11.68 -3.10 3.63
N LEU A 433 11.72 -2.59 2.41
CA LEU A 433 11.02 -1.38 1.98
C LEU A 433 10.11 -1.68 0.78
N THR A 434 8.82 -1.36 0.91
CA THR A 434 7.85 -1.40 -0.19
C THR A 434 7.21 -0.03 -0.38
N ILE A 435 7.32 0.51 -1.60
CA ILE A 435 6.73 1.79 -2.01
C ILE A 435 5.74 1.55 -3.13
N THR A 436 4.49 1.96 -2.95
CA THR A 436 3.42 1.80 -3.95
C THR A 436 2.65 3.09 -4.16
N ASN A 437 2.37 3.46 -5.42
CA ASN A 437 1.58 4.64 -5.78
C ASN A 437 2.06 5.94 -5.10
N SER A 438 3.35 6.08 -4.85
CA SER A 438 3.90 7.14 -3.99
C SER A 438 4.96 7.97 -4.71
N THR A 439 5.25 9.14 -4.16
CA THR A 439 6.25 10.06 -4.72
C THR A 439 7.38 10.28 -3.73
N VAL A 440 8.63 10.04 -4.16
CA VAL A 440 9.84 10.43 -3.44
C VAL A 440 10.54 11.53 -4.24
N SER A 441 10.53 12.77 -3.74
CA SER A 441 10.97 13.91 -4.55
C SER A 441 11.74 15.01 -3.84
N GLY A 442 12.72 15.60 -4.52
CA GLY A 442 13.45 16.76 -4.01
C GLY A 442 14.23 16.49 -2.72
N ASN A 443 14.51 15.23 -2.40
CA ASN A 443 15.29 14.87 -1.22
C ASN A 443 16.79 14.97 -1.52
N ASP A 444 17.58 15.23 -0.50
CA ASP A 444 19.02 15.46 -0.63
C ASP A 444 19.81 14.62 0.38
N ALA A 445 20.86 13.97 -0.10
CA ALA A 445 21.81 13.22 0.70
C ALA A 445 23.23 13.63 0.32
N TYR A 446 24.14 13.65 1.29
CA TYR A 446 25.53 13.97 0.98
C TYR A 446 26.28 12.77 0.35
N ILE A 447 26.11 11.54 0.83
CA ILE A 447 26.90 10.39 0.31
C ILE A 447 26.15 9.61 -0.77
N THR A 448 25.02 8.97 -0.46
CA THR A 448 24.34 8.11 -1.44
C THR A 448 22.83 8.10 -1.24
N GLY A 449 22.11 7.78 -2.32
CA GLY A 449 20.67 7.58 -2.26
C GLY A 449 19.94 8.87 -1.92
N GLY A 450 20.08 9.92 -2.74
CA GLY A 450 19.43 11.21 -2.48
C GLY A 450 17.94 11.06 -2.14
N GLY A 451 17.25 10.21 -2.89
CA GLY A 451 15.89 9.78 -2.57
C GLY A 451 15.89 8.61 -1.59
N ILE A 452 16.42 7.48 -2.02
CA ILE A 452 16.34 6.19 -1.32
C ILE A 452 17.71 5.53 -1.26
N ALA A 453 18.09 5.03 -0.08
CA ALA A 453 19.19 4.09 0.07
C ALA A 453 18.68 2.77 0.67
N GLY A 454 18.97 1.66 -0.01
CA GLY A 454 18.46 0.33 0.32
C GLY A 454 19.56 -0.71 0.54
N GLY A 455 19.57 -1.32 1.73
CA GLY A 455 20.40 -2.48 2.08
C GLY A 455 19.62 -3.78 2.33
N GLY A 456 18.30 -3.70 2.59
CA GLY A 456 17.48 -4.85 3.03
C GLY A 456 16.37 -5.32 2.07
N GLY A 457 16.46 -4.96 0.79
CA GLY A 457 15.45 -5.27 -0.23
C GLY A 457 14.46 -4.11 -0.43
N VAL A 458 14.49 -3.50 -1.61
CA VAL A 458 13.66 -2.35 -1.96
C VAL A 458 12.73 -2.70 -3.12
N THR A 459 11.42 -2.58 -2.92
CA THR A 459 10.41 -2.79 -3.96
C THR A 459 9.65 -1.49 -4.22
N ILE A 460 9.61 -1.06 -5.48
CA ILE A 460 8.96 0.19 -5.90
C ILE A 460 8.02 -0.11 -7.06
N ILE A 461 6.74 0.22 -6.87
CA ILE A 461 5.67 -0.11 -7.81
C ILE A 461 4.83 1.14 -8.08
N SER A 462 4.54 1.41 -9.35
CA SER A 462 3.59 2.47 -9.75
C SER A 462 3.88 3.84 -9.12
N SER A 463 5.15 4.17 -8.94
CA SER A 463 5.60 5.31 -8.11
C SER A 463 6.49 6.27 -8.89
N THR A 464 6.74 7.45 -8.33
CA THR A 464 7.62 8.46 -8.93
C THR A 464 8.78 8.79 -8.02
N ILE A 465 10.00 8.67 -8.54
CA ILE A 465 11.24 9.08 -7.86
C ILE A 465 11.85 10.23 -8.65
N SER A 466 11.79 11.47 -8.15
CA SER A 466 12.16 12.62 -8.98
C SER A 466 12.89 13.75 -8.28
N GLY A 467 13.83 14.40 -8.98
CA GLY A 467 14.51 15.58 -8.46
C GLY A 467 15.34 15.35 -7.19
N ASN A 468 15.64 14.10 -6.85
CA ASN A 468 16.44 13.78 -5.67
C ASN A 468 17.95 13.90 -5.98
N ARG A 469 18.74 14.23 -4.96
CA ARG A 469 20.15 14.62 -5.13
C ARG A 469 21.08 13.90 -4.18
N ALA A 470 22.19 13.39 -4.71
CA ALA A 470 23.34 12.94 -3.93
C ALA A 470 24.50 13.92 -4.18
N ASN A 471 24.65 14.92 -3.31
CA ASN A 471 25.38 16.16 -3.61
C ASN A 471 26.70 16.36 -2.85
N GLY A 472 27.25 15.31 -2.24
CA GLY A 472 28.47 15.38 -1.44
C GLY A 472 29.63 16.06 -2.17
N GLN A 473 30.36 16.90 -1.44
CA GLN A 473 31.63 17.43 -1.91
C GLN A 473 32.61 17.37 -0.75
N HIS A 474 33.83 16.91 -1.04
CA HIS A 474 34.94 16.96 -0.10
C HIS A 474 36.16 17.51 -0.83
N ASP A 475 36.76 18.59 -0.31
CA ASP A 475 37.92 19.27 -0.92
C ASP A 475 37.75 19.61 -2.43
N GLY A 476 36.52 19.91 -2.84
CA GLY A 476 36.20 20.19 -4.24
C GLY A 476 36.15 18.95 -5.14
N GLN A 477 36.30 17.75 -4.59
CA GLN A 477 36.07 16.49 -5.30
C GLN A 477 34.60 16.06 -5.16
N PRO A 478 33.98 15.57 -6.24
CA PRO A 478 32.60 15.07 -6.20
C PRO A 478 32.53 13.76 -5.41
N TRP A 479 31.66 13.73 -4.39
CA TRP A 479 31.22 12.56 -3.64
C TRP A 479 29.72 12.47 -3.86
N GLY A 480 29.08 11.30 -3.85
CA GLY A 480 27.65 11.25 -4.19
C GLY A 480 27.34 10.25 -5.27
N HIS A 481 26.63 9.19 -4.91
CA HIS A 481 26.15 8.21 -5.87
C HIS A 481 24.65 7.93 -5.73
N GLY A 482 24.00 7.49 -6.81
CA GLY A 482 22.61 7.04 -6.74
C GLY A 482 21.67 8.18 -6.32
N GLY A 483 21.61 9.26 -7.10
CA GLY A 483 20.84 10.47 -6.75
C GLY A 483 19.37 10.18 -6.43
N GLY A 484 18.74 9.29 -7.19
CA GLY A 484 17.40 8.77 -6.93
C GLY A 484 17.46 7.61 -5.95
N ILE A 485 18.15 6.53 -6.33
CA ILE A 485 18.22 5.29 -5.56
C ILE A 485 19.64 4.74 -5.51
N SER A 486 20.04 4.24 -4.35
CA SER A 486 21.23 3.41 -4.16
C SER A 486 20.83 2.08 -3.51
N GLY A 487 21.14 0.92 -4.12
CA GLY A 487 20.90 -0.40 -3.49
C GLY A 487 20.39 -1.50 -4.41
N ASN A 488 19.99 -2.63 -3.81
CA ASN A 488 19.31 -3.72 -4.55
C ASN A 488 17.80 -3.43 -4.64
N VAL A 489 17.28 -3.35 -5.87
CA VAL A 489 15.93 -2.85 -6.15
C VAL A 489 15.10 -3.80 -7.02
N SER A 490 13.81 -3.80 -6.80
CA SER A 490 12.79 -4.30 -7.73
C SER A 490 11.89 -3.12 -8.10
N VAL A 491 12.03 -2.62 -9.33
CA VAL A 491 11.33 -1.43 -9.83
C VAL A 491 10.39 -1.84 -10.93
N SER A 492 9.11 -1.53 -10.80
CA SER A 492 8.10 -1.80 -11.82
C SER A 492 7.09 -0.67 -11.98
N ASN A 493 6.65 -0.44 -13.22
CA ASN A 493 5.63 0.57 -13.54
C ASN A 493 5.97 1.97 -12.97
N THR A 494 7.25 2.31 -12.87
CA THR A 494 7.71 3.46 -12.08
C THR A 494 8.41 4.47 -12.97
N THR A 495 8.26 5.75 -12.64
CA THR A 495 8.99 6.84 -13.30
C THR A 495 10.11 7.35 -12.40
N LEU A 496 11.35 7.34 -12.91
CA LEU A 496 12.52 7.96 -12.28
C LEU A 496 13.03 9.12 -13.14
N SER A 497 12.90 10.34 -12.64
CA SER A 497 13.13 11.52 -13.48
C SER A 497 13.88 12.66 -12.81
N GLY A 498 14.88 13.20 -13.50
CA GLY A 498 15.58 14.42 -13.07
C GLY A 498 16.34 14.28 -11.74
N ASN A 499 16.68 13.07 -11.31
CA ASN A 499 17.52 12.85 -10.15
C ASN A 499 19.00 13.07 -10.53
N SER A 500 19.83 13.50 -9.59
CA SER A 500 21.24 13.86 -9.88
C SER A 500 22.18 13.39 -8.80
N ALA A 501 23.37 12.96 -9.20
CA ALA A 501 24.48 12.70 -8.29
C ALA A 501 25.70 13.50 -8.75
N ASN A 502 26.67 13.73 -7.88
CA ASN A 502 27.91 14.39 -8.27
C ASN A 502 28.91 13.44 -8.94
N LEU A 503 28.95 12.15 -8.55
CA LEU A 503 29.95 11.20 -9.03
C LEU A 503 29.40 10.22 -10.08
N SER A 504 28.38 9.43 -9.73
CA SER A 504 27.76 8.48 -10.68
C SER A 504 26.27 8.25 -10.44
N ALA A 505 25.56 7.94 -11.52
CA ALA A 505 24.17 7.50 -11.53
C ALA A 505 23.23 8.42 -10.75
N GLY A 506 22.82 9.51 -11.39
CA GLY A 506 21.75 10.33 -10.83
C GLY A 506 20.46 9.55 -10.66
N GLY A 507 20.18 8.55 -11.50
CA GLY A 507 18.99 7.70 -11.35
C GLY A 507 19.18 6.62 -10.29
N ILE A 508 19.79 5.49 -10.68
CA ILE A 508 19.94 4.30 -9.84
C ILE A 508 21.40 3.85 -9.83
N GLU A 509 22.00 3.71 -8.66
CA GLU A 509 23.20 2.91 -8.48
C GLU A 509 22.86 1.61 -7.76
N GLY A 510 23.20 0.46 -8.33
CA GLY A 510 22.90 -0.81 -7.67
C GLY A 510 22.68 -2.01 -8.56
N SER A 511 21.75 -2.85 -8.15
CA SER A 511 21.44 -4.15 -8.76
C SER A 511 19.95 -4.47 -8.62
N GLY A 512 19.48 -5.55 -9.25
CA GLY A 512 18.12 -6.05 -9.14
C GLY A 512 17.35 -6.00 -10.45
N THR A 513 16.07 -5.69 -10.42
CA THR A 513 15.18 -5.76 -11.58
C THR A 513 14.52 -4.42 -11.87
N ILE A 514 14.43 -4.05 -13.16
CA ILE A 514 13.75 -2.83 -13.63
C ILE A 514 12.88 -3.19 -14.82
N MET A 515 11.56 -3.22 -14.61
CA MET A 515 10.57 -3.61 -15.63
C MET A 515 9.58 -2.48 -15.87
N ASN A 516 9.09 -2.32 -17.11
CA ASN A 516 7.94 -1.46 -17.40
C ASN A 516 8.08 -0.03 -16.85
N SER A 517 9.29 0.54 -16.90
CA SER A 517 9.61 1.76 -16.17
C SER A 517 10.17 2.82 -17.11
N THR A 518 10.11 4.08 -16.68
CA THR A 518 10.68 5.19 -17.44
C THR A 518 11.75 5.88 -16.62
N ILE A 519 12.99 5.86 -17.11
CA ILE A 519 14.15 6.48 -16.48
C ILE A 519 14.61 7.60 -17.41
N SER A 520 14.43 8.86 -17.00
CA SER A 520 14.57 10.02 -17.89
C SER A 520 15.29 11.18 -17.22
N GLY A 521 16.20 11.83 -17.93
CA GLY A 521 16.71 13.13 -17.52
C GLY A 521 17.57 13.12 -16.25
N ASN A 522 18.03 11.95 -15.79
CA ASN A 522 18.86 11.85 -14.60
C ASN A 522 20.30 12.30 -14.91
N GLY A 523 20.89 13.12 -14.03
CA GLY A 523 22.25 13.68 -14.19
C GLY A 523 23.33 12.64 -13.90
N THR A 524 24.53 12.81 -14.48
CA THR A 524 25.68 11.88 -14.31
C THR A 524 25.36 10.40 -14.58
N GLY A 525 24.34 10.14 -15.42
CA GLY A 525 23.92 8.83 -15.86
C GLY A 525 22.59 8.33 -15.27
N GLY A 526 21.92 7.46 -16.03
CA GLY A 526 20.65 6.85 -15.64
C GLY A 526 20.83 5.75 -14.60
N ILE A 527 21.59 4.71 -14.97
CA ILE A 527 21.84 3.52 -14.15
C ILE A 527 23.33 3.21 -14.10
N SER A 528 23.85 2.92 -12.91
CA SER A 528 25.16 2.32 -12.69
C SER A 528 24.97 0.96 -12.02
N ALA A 529 25.24 -0.11 -12.77
CA ALA A 529 25.13 -1.47 -12.27
C ALA A 529 26.38 -1.84 -11.45
N THR A 530 26.18 -2.18 -10.18
CA THR A 530 27.24 -2.66 -9.25
C THR A 530 27.07 -4.13 -8.88
N GLY A 531 26.00 -4.77 -9.35
CA GLY A 531 25.73 -6.20 -9.25
C GLY A 531 24.90 -6.68 -10.45
N THR A 532 24.19 -7.80 -10.33
CA THR A 532 23.30 -8.27 -11.41
C THR A 532 22.10 -7.33 -11.57
N LEU A 533 21.93 -6.80 -12.77
CA LEU A 533 20.80 -5.96 -13.17
C LEU A 533 20.05 -6.64 -14.32
N GLU A 534 18.75 -6.82 -14.15
CA GLU A 534 17.83 -7.31 -15.18
C GLU A 534 16.89 -6.18 -15.61
N ILE A 535 16.84 -5.88 -16.90
CA ILE A 535 16.09 -4.75 -17.45
C ILE A 535 15.30 -5.14 -18.71
N GLY A 536 14.14 -4.54 -18.91
CA GLY A 536 13.20 -4.94 -19.96
C GLY A 536 11.96 -4.06 -19.97
N ASN A 537 11.34 -3.91 -21.14
CA ASN A 537 10.16 -3.05 -21.31
C ASN A 537 10.32 -1.63 -20.73
N THR A 538 11.54 -1.08 -20.77
CA THR A 538 11.90 0.16 -20.08
C THR A 538 12.33 1.25 -21.06
N VAL A 539 11.85 2.48 -20.82
CA VAL A 539 12.29 3.68 -21.54
C VAL A 539 13.46 4.32 -20.81
N LEU A 540 14.53 4.61 -21.54
CA LEU A 540 15.78 5.22 -21.07
C LEU A 540 16.09 6.48 -21.89
N ARG A 541 15.88 7.65 -21.27
CA ARG A 541 16.22 8.95 -21.88
C ARG A 541 17.35 9.62 -21.10
N ALA A 542 18.48 9.81 -21.76
CA ALA A 542 19.67 10.35 -21.12
C ALA A 542 19.40 11.77 -20.60
N GLY A 543 20.02 12.10 -19.47
CA GLY A 543 20.08 13.46 -18.96
C GLY A 543 21.10 14.32 -19.69
N THR A 544 21.45 15.44 -19.08
CA THR A 544 22.44 16.38 -19.63
C THR A 544 23.88 15.84 -19.56
N SER A 545 24.12 14.78 -18.78
CA SER A 545 25.44 14.18 -18.59
C SER A 545 25.34 12.70 -18.20
N GLY A 546 26.34 11.92 -18.62
CA GLY A 546 26.46 10.48 -18.35
C GLY A 546 25.58 9.60 -19.25
N PRO A 547 25.93 8.30 -19.38
CA PRO A 547 25.18 7.35 -20.20
C PRO A 547 23.88 6.90 -19.50
N ASN A 548 22.91 6.39 -20.26
CA ASN A 548 21.72 5.75 -19.66
C ASN A 548 22.09 4.55 -18.79
N ILE A 549 23.07 3.75 -19.23
CA ILE A 549 23.52 2.55 -18.54
C ILE A 549 25.06 2.52 -18.51
N SER A 550 25.60 2.26 -17.33
CA SER A 550 27.02 1.97 -17.09
C SER A 550 27.16 0.74 -16.20
N ASN A 551 28.27 0.03 -16.31
CA ASN A 551 28.54 -1.18 -15.54
C ASN A 551 29.86 -1.05 -14.77
N HIS A 552 29.79 -1.06 -13.44
CA HIS A 552 30.92 -0.91 -12.52
C HIS A 552 31.12 -2.18 -11.70
N GLY A 553 31.31 -3.30 -12.39
CA GLY A 553 31.57 -4.61 -11.76
C GLY A 553 30.35 -5.52 -11.59
N GLY A 554 29.22 -5.15 -12.19
CA GLY A 554 28.00 -5.96 -12.24
C GLY A 554 27.85 -6.79 -13.53
N THR A 555 26.67 -7.41 -13.67
CA THR A 555 26.22 -8.12 -14.87
C THR A 555 24.91 -7.52 -15.31
N ILE A 556 24.78 -7.13 -16.57
CA ILE A 556 23.52 -6.56 -17.09
C ILE A 556 22.90 -7.55 -18.06
N ILE A 557 21.63 -7.86 -17.83
CA ILE A 557 20.83 -8.77 -18.63
C ILE A 557 19.64 -7.97 -19.17
N SER A 558 19.61 -7.80 -20.49
CA SER A 558 18.42 -7.26 -21.15
C SER A 558 17.43 -8.38 -21.48
N HIS A 559 16.21 -8.26 -20.96
CA HIS A 559 15.05 -9.06 -21.33
C HIS A 559 14.36 -8.54 -22.59
N GLY A 560 14.89 -7.48 -23.22
CA GLY A 560 14.38 -6.92 -24.46
C GLY A 560 13.32 -5.84 -24.29
N TYR A 561 12.88 -5.32 -25.43
CA TYR A 561 11.83 -4.31 -25.58
C TYR A 561 12.11 -3.02 -24.81
N ASN A 562 13.36 -2.59 -24.75
CA ASN A 562 13.74 -1.28 -24.20
C ASN A 562 13.86 -0.23 -25.31
N VAL A 563 13.55 1.03 -25.02
CA VAL A 563 13.89 2.16 -25.90
C VAL A 563 14.91 3.03 -25.21
N CYS A 564 16.09 3.18 -25.81
CA CYS A 564 17.22 3.87 -25.24
C CYS A 564 17.74 4.96 -26.19
N SER A 565 17.77 6.19 -25.69
CA SER A 565 18.24 7.38 -26.43
C SER A 565 19.73 7.36 -26.80
N ASP A 566 20.53 6.51 -26.18
CA ASP A 566 21.94 6.25 -26.51
C ASP A 566 22.17 4.75 -26.77
N ASN A 567 23.43 4.33 -26.87
CA ASN A 567 23.79 2.94 -27.14
C ASN A 567 23.50 1.96 -25.99
N GLY A 568 22.88 2.40 -24.87
CA GLY A 568 22.58 1.55 -23.72
C GLY A 568 23.81 0.93 -23.06
N GLY A 569 24.98 1.56 -23.22
CA GLY A 569 26.27 1.01 -22.79
C GLY A 569 26.72 -0.25 -23.55
N GLY A 570 26.01 -0.63 -24.62
CA GLY A 570 26.20 -1.89 -25.34
C GLY A 570 25.55 -3.11 -24.68
N PHE A 571 24.75 -2.91 -23.62
CA PHE A 571 24.13 -3.99 -22.85
C PHE A 571 22.69 -4.32 -23.28
N LEU A 572 22.04 -3.43 -24.01
CA LEU A 572 20.69 -3.64 -24.54
C LEU A 572 20.77 -4.40 -25.87
N ASN A 573 20.79 -5.73 -25.76
CA ASN A 573 20.93 -6.67 -26.87
C ASN A 573 19.82 -7.73 -26.90
N GLY A 574 18.76 -7.51 -26.12
CA GLY A 574 17.58 -8.36 -26.07
C GLY A 574 16.65 -8.14 -27.27
N PRO A 575 15.65 -9.02 -27.45
CA PRO A 575 14.68 -8.89 -28.53
C PRO A 575 13.91 -7.57 -28.44
N GLY A 576 13.78 -6.85 -29.55
CA GLY A 576 13.01 -5.60 -29.59
C GLY A 576 13.66 -4.41 -28.86
N ASP A 577 14.91 -4.53 -28.40
CA ASP A 577 15.66 -3.37 -27.92
C ASP A 577 15.95 -2.38 -29.06
N GLU A 578 15.63 -1.12 -28.82
CA GLU A 578 15.92 0.01 -29.70
C GLU A 578 16.93 0.94 -29.02
N ILE A 579 18.16 1.00 -29.55
CA ILE A 579 19.24 1.84 -29.03
C ILE A 579 19.56 3.00 -29.98
N ASN A 580 20.08 4.10 -29.43
CA ASN A 580 20.28 5.37 -30.13
C ASN A 580 18.97 5.94 -30.72
N THR A 581 17.86 5.70 -30.03
CA THR A 581 16.51 6.07 -30.47
C THR A 581 15.87 7.00 -29.44
N ASP A 582 15.45 8.21 -29.84
CA ASP A 582 14.74 9.11 -28.94
C ASP A 582 13.35 8.54 -28.60
N PRO A 583 13.02 8.31 -27.32
CA PRO A 583 11.70 7.82 -26.93
C PRO A 583 10.56 8.84 -27.09
N LEU A 584 10.85 10.10 -27.44
CA LEU A 584 9.84 11.15 -27.65
C LEU A 584 8.92 11.37 -26.44
N LEU A 585 9.52 11.53 -25.26
CA LEU A 585 8.80 11.79 -24.01
C LEU A 585 8.29 13.23 -23.92
N GLY A 586 7.06 13.38 -23.40
CA GLY A 586 6.56 14.65 -22.87
C GLY A 586 7.20 15.02 -21.52
N PRO A 587 6.89 16.20 -20.95
CA PRO A 587 7.40 16.60 -19.65
C PRO A 587 6.90 15.67 -18.52
N LEU A 588 7.62 15.66 -17.38
CA LEU A 588 7.14 15.03 -16.16
C LEU A 588 6.01 15.91 -15.59
N GLN A 589 4.79 15.39 -15.56
CA GLN A 589 3.63 16.15 -15.10
C GLN A 589 2.50 15.21 -14.65
N ASP A 590 1.42 15.80 -14.15
CA ASP A 590 0.17 15.08 -13.93
C ASP A 590 -0.45 14.67 -15.26
N ASN A 591 -0.54 13.36 -15.50
CA ASN A 591 -1.21 12.76 -16.65
C ASN A 591 -2.40 11.88 -16.23
N GLY A 592 -3.00 12.15 -15.06
CA GLY A 592 -4.26 11.58 -14.58
C GLY A 592 -4.15 10.45 -13.55
N GLY A 593 -2.95 10.12 -13.07
CA GLY A 593 -2.70 9.05 -12.09
C GLY A 593 -2.38 9.57 -10.68
N PRO A 594 -2.07 8.67 -9.71
CA PRO A 594 -1.71 9.07 -8.34
C PRO A 594 -0.32 9.73 -8.24
N THR A 595 0.53 9.58 -9.27
CA THR A 595 1.86 10.16 -9.32
C THR A 595 2.16 10.70 -10.73
N PHE A 596 3.15 11.57 -10.86
CA PHE A 596 3.52 12.17 -12.15
C PHE A 596 4.17 11.17 -13.08
N THR A 597 3.95 11.32 -14.38
CA THR A 597 4.52 10.42 -15.40
C THR A 597 5.06 11.22 -16.58
N HIS A 598 5.85 10.57 -17.44
CA HIS A 598 6.16 11.07 -18.77
C HIS A 598 5.18 10.45 -19.77
N ALA A 599 4.29 11.24 -20.36
CA ALA A 599 3.46 10.77 -21.47
C ALA A 599 4.32 10.55 -22.72
N LEU A 600 3.96 9.58 -23.56
CA LEU A 600 4.60 9.39 -24.87
C LEU A 600 4.00 10.35 -25.90
N SER A 601 4.86 11.02 -26.66
CA SER A 601 4.41 11.92 -27.74
C SER A 601 3.97 11.14 -28.97
N PRO A 602 3.11 11.71 -29.84
CA PRO A 602 2.73 11.07 -31.10
C PRO A 602 3.95 10.64 -31.93
N GLY A 603 3.96 9.39 -32.37
CA GLY A 603 5.06 8.80 -33.14
C GLY A 603 6.21 8.26 -32.28
N SER A 604 6.07 8.24 -30.95
CA SER A 604 7.05 7.60 -30.07
C SER A 604 7.27 6.13 -30.46
N PRO A 605 8.53 5.68 -30.56
CA PRO A 605 8.86 4.27 -30.83
C PRO A 605 8.41 3.32 -29.69
N ALA A 606 8.11 3.86 -28.51
CA ALA A 606 7.64 3.08 -27.37
C ALA A 606 6.16 2.68 -27.47
N ILE A 607 5.38 3.29 -28.37
CA ILE A 607 3.93 3.04 -28.50
C ILE A 607 3.68 1.70 -29.17
N ASP A 608 2.85 0.86 -28.54
CA ASP A 608 2.46 -0.48 -29.00
C ASP A 608 3.70 -1.36 -29.32
N SER A 609 4.80 -1.15 -28.60
CA SER A 609 6.13 -1.73 -28.90
C SER A 609 6.70 -2.63 -27.82
N GLY A 610 6.05 -2.77 -26.67
CA GLY A 610 6.54 -3.63 -25.58
C GLY A 610 6.44 -5.11 -25.90
N ASP A 611 6.85 -5.94 -24.95
CA ASP A 611 6.92 -7.39 -25.09
C ASP A 611 5.55 -7.97 -25.49
N PRO A 612 5.42 -8.59 -26.68
CA PRO A 612 4.17 -9.18 -27.14
C PRO A 612 3.77 -10.43 -26.35
N ASN A 613 4.69 -11.05 -25.59
CA ASN A 613 4.44 -12.27 -24.82
C ASN A 613 4.18 -12.01 -23.34
N PHE A 614 3.82 -10.78 -22.98
CA PHE A 614 3.56 -10.41 -21.60
C PHE A 614 2.43 -11.27 -20.99
N THR A 615 2.73 -12.03 -19.92
CA THR A 615 1.78 -13.00 -19.34
C THR A 615 1.82 -13.10 -17.80
N PRO A 616 0.77 -12.63 -17.07
CA PRO A 616 -0.21 -11.61 -17.46
C PRO A 616 0.32 -10.19 -17.23
N PRO A 617 -0.06 -9.20 -18.07
CA PRO A 617 0.26 -7.80 -17.82
C PRO A 617 -0.35 -7.29 -16.51
N PRO A 618 0.33 -6.36 -15.80
CA PRO A 618 -0.31 -5.57 -14.76
C PRO A 618 -1.65 -5.04 -15.30
N LEU A 619 -2.68 -4.94 -14.47
CA LEU A 619 -3.99 -4.51 -14.96
C LEU A 619 -3.97 -3.07 -15.49
N TYR A 620 -3.13 -2.23 -14.90
CA TYR A 620 -3.01 -0.80 -15.20
C TYR A 620 -1.55 -0.41 -15.42
N ASP A 621 -1.32 0.70 -16.13
CA ASP A 621 -0.02 1.36 -16.13
C ASP A 621 0.22 2.11 -14.79
N GLN A 622 1.29 2.90 -14.70
CA GLN A 622 1.63 3.64 -13.48
C GLN A 622 0.46 4.49 -12.94
N ARG A 623 -0.43 4.97 -13.81
CA ARG A 623 -1.54 5.84 -13.42
C ARG A 623 -2.65 5.09 -12.69
N GLY A 624 -2.61 3.76 -12.68
CA GLY A 624 -3.62 2.94 -12.01
C GLY A 624 -4.97 2.97 -12.73
N SER A 625 -6.03 2.54 -12.04
CA SER A 625 -7.37 2.61 -12.61
C SER A 625 -7.74 4.07 -12.92
N PRO A 626 -8.24 4.39 -14.12
CA PRO A 626 -8.79 3.46 -15.13
C PRO A 626 -7.90 3.28 -16.40
N PHE A 627 -6.59 3.44 -16.28
CA PHE A 627 -5.62 3.38 -17.38
C PHE A 627 -5.09 1.96 -17.55
N VAL A 628 -5.77 1.16 -18.37
CA VAL A 628 -5.40 -0.25 -18.60
C VAL A 628 -3.99 -0.37 -19.17
N ARG A 629 -3.25 -1.43 -18.81
CA ARG A 629 -1.88 -1.61 -19.29
C ARG A 629 -1.78 -2.12 -20.72
N VAL A 630 -2.80 -2.83 -21.20
CA VAL A 630 -2.87 -3.33 -22.58
C VAL A 630 -3.94 -2.54 -23.31
N PHE A 631 -3.51 -1.61 -24.14
CA PHE A 631 -4.36 -0.94 -25.12
C PHE A 631 -3.96 -1.39 -26.53
N ASN A 632 -4.85 -1.30 -27.52
CA ASN A 632 -4.61 -1.76 -28.91
C ASN A 632 -4.04 -3.20 -29.09
N GLY A 633 -4.11 -4.05 -28.06
CA GLY A 633 -3.60 -5.42 -28.09
C GLY A 633 -2.11 -5.56 -27.76
N ARG A 634 -1.40 -4.49 -27.40
CA ARG A 634 0.03 -4.54 -27.04
C ARG A 634 0.35 -3.46 -26.01
N ILE A 635 1.26 -3.74 -25.08
CA ILE A 635 1.68 -2.75 -24.10
C ILE A 635 2.66 -1.75 -24.75
N ASP A 636 2.70 -0.54 -24.23
CA ASP A 636 3.77 0.41 -24.47
C ASP A 636 5.02 0.05 -23.65
N ILE A 637 6.18 0.46 -24.18
CA ILE A 637 7.44 0.41 -23.44
C ILE A 637 7.46 1.54 -22.40
N GLY A 638 7.86 1.22 -21.17
CA GLY A 638 7.97 2.18 -20.07
C GLY A 638 6.75 2.21 -19.13
N SER A 639 6.67 3.23 -18.28
CA SER A 639 5.69 3.31 -17.18
C SER A 639 4.28 3.76 -17.59
N PHE A 640 4.13 4.26 -18.84
CA PHE A 640 2.92 4.91 -19.34
C PHE A 640 2.37 4.16 -20.56
N GLU A 641 1.05 4.06 -20.66
CA GLU A 641 0.31 3.51 -21.80
C GLU A 641 -0.46 4.62 -22.56
N VAL A 642 -0.22 4.78 -23.85
CA VAL A 642 -0.94 5.73 -24.69
C VAL A 642 -2.37 5.27 -24.89
N GLN A 643 -3.29 6.13 -24.45
CA GLN A 643 -4.72 5.91 -24.58
C GLN A 643 -5.36 7.19 -25.10
N PRO A 644 -6.44 7.07 -25.90
CA PRO A 644 -7.14 8.25 -26.41
C PRO A 644 -7.61 9.13 -25.25
N PRO A 645 -7.55 10.48 -25.40
CA PRO A 645 -8.01 11.39 -24.38
C PRO A 645 -9.48 11.08 -24.06
N ARG A 646 -9.80 10.94 -22.77
CA ARG A 646 -11.17 10.64 -22.36
C ARG A 646 -12.09 11.75 -22.84
N ARG A 647 -13.18 11.36 -23.51
CA ARG A 647 -14.32 12.25 -23.75
C ARG A 647 -14.86 12.63 -22.37
N PRO A 648 -14.94 13.92 -22.00
CA PRO A 648 -15.44 14.29 -20.69
C PRO A 648 -16.84 13.72 -20.52
N THR A 649 -17.05 12.93 -19.46
CA THR A 649 -18.40 12.59 -19.02
C THR A 649 -19.12 13.91 -18.76
N PRO A 650 -20.30 14.16 -19.37
CA PRO A 650 -21.04 15.39 -19.09
C PRO A 650 -21.25 15.49 -17.58
N ALA A 651 -20.73 16.54 -16.96
CA ALA A 651 -21.07 16.85 -15.59
C ALA A 651 -22.61 16.93 -15.50
N PRO A 652 -23.24 16.32 -14.48
CA PRO A 652 -24.68 16.50 -14.26
C PRO A 652 -24.94 18.00 -14.22
N ARG A 653 -25.75 18.47 -15.18
CA ARG A 653 -26.11 19.88 -15.31
C ARG A 653 -26.78 20.28 -14.01
N VAL A 654 -26.13 21.14 -13.21
CA VAL A 654 -26.72 21.69 -12.00
C VAL A 654 -28.05 22.32 -12.40
N ARG A 655 -29.15 21.79 -11.85
CA ARG A 655 -30.48 22.37 -12.04
C ARG A 655 -30.43 23.77 -11.42
N PRO A 656 -30.76 24.85 -12.15
CA PRO A 656 -30.77 26.18 -11.57
C PRO A 656 -31.72 26.22 -10.36
N THR A 657 -31.21 26.67 -9.22
CA THR A 657 -32.02 26.98 -8.05
C THR A 657 -33.03 28.07 -8.44
N PRO A 658 -34.35 27.89 -8.20
CA PRO A 658 -35.33 28.94 -8.46
C PRO A 658 -34.98 30.20 -7.66
N ALA A 659 -34.89 31.35 -8.33
CA ALA A 659 -34.72 32.63 -7.67
C ALA A 659 -35.90 32.92 -6.72
N PRO A 660 -35.67 33.53 -5.54
CA PRO A 660 -36.75 33.97 -4.67
C PRO A 660 -37.62 34.99 -5.41
N ARG A 661 -38.94 34.82 -5.38
CA ARG A 661 -39.87 35.85 -5.86
C ARG A 661 -39.80 37.07 -4.93
N PRO A 662 -39.84 38.30 -5.50
CA PRO A 662 -39.89 39.54 -4.73
C PRO A 662 -41.16 39.67 -3.89
#